data_AF-A0A2P8WJG5-F1
#
_entry.id   AF-A0A2P8WJG5-F1
#
_cell.length_a   1.000
_cell.length_b   1.000
_cell.length_c   1.000
_cell.angle_alpha   90.00
_cell.angle_beta   90.00
_cell.angle_gamma   90.00
#
_symmetry.space_group_name_H-M   'P 1'
#
loop_
_entity.id
_entity.type
_entity.pdbx_description
1 polymer ?
#
loop_
_entity_poly.entity_id
_entity_poly.type
_entity_poly.pdbx_seq_one_letter_code
_entity_poly.pdbx_strand_id
1 'polypeptide(L)'
;MLKIPSFRKIGDVTVYQDDSEWNKFCLIPSLPTIRRDGEGNPVFLLTTYQLTEQDDSGTQNAGAGGGFMNLDVEFAVDEATTAKARAELQQWVNEEYQRRRGDEQYAQLPAYSSPEPPDVIFADPLYSGGIVKLLTTQSELLVTDRFAEAPASLVSGSTAVFNIDLTAPGAEFMKELMLNPDGSGRINLTPVQVIYSLNMPARMPAIKISIKGDSERIHETLQKLSETNQDNVCTPSEVESYREQGTNTSTLHETGMVEVHIDKGDFKAPDEVVQELQDYAFELFDTMIQERFLVPADEVENNLEFEEEFPEGRNLDPGWAAILYKEPNFRGQSSVITEDTTSLSQINDQVSSVRVRSGHRITLYRSSQFRGSSRLLTSSLPSLGGSWNNQASSVKVWRPPTSRYKVRETMNTATMNLEILLERSQVVEWPVVAQSTLQTLFADATAAEMERHVTHLNLDDFKHLGVSVRTLIDFQNEPIQAVTVQAEYSAKDDTGEVKTFDGAWTFTADRQGPEKFQPPIINDRRQYRYRYQVIYDDGTETEFTPWETTTNRALNISVSDPGRLELEISAATVNWDLVKSVVIKMSYGDPERGINPVAKTFELTAMNPNRKWVERFKQQIQGDVEMKLTYCMADDKVFEAEPQQVSVTENLIAIRNPQVDILNITLVPAGHWDNVAQTVVSLQYDAGAGRVYDKVYRFTKLTDGAEWQVLLRDPNQRTFRYKYLVVYKDGRSEEVDWQTQTGDGTVTVYVEGTPQLVVKVSIPIHGFDAVAAATVKFGYGDEVNTLSFTEAGSQVWQTPRLPSGEKKYTYEVTWYPTDGDPIHEAPKLTDTDDLILPPPRQPKSRKLQVMVRGFAVDYEKTPFVDVMLKWTDGQREEQTMIFLHKQETMANWSVDLGPSSQRQFHYEIIYNLADGSRVNGAVGDTEVPVISVMPYRADS
;
A
#
# COMPACT_ATOMS: atom_id res chain seq x y z
N MET A 1 -8.87 -7.23 -14.28
CA MET A 1 -8.12 -6.10 -14.90
C MET A 1 -7.91 -6.40 -16.37
N LEU A 2 -7.94 -5.41 -17.25
CA LEU A 2 -7.85 -5.65 -18.70
C LEU A 2 -6.43 -6.03 -19.12
N LYS A 3 -6.27 -7.11 -19.89
CA LYS A 3 -4.97 -7.51 -20.47
C LYS A 3 -4.63 -6.62 -21.65
N ILE A 4 -3.36 -6.20 -21.72
CA ILE A 4 -2.75 -5.59 -22.91
C ILE A 4 -1.75 -6.57 -23.56
N PRO A 5 -1.53 -6.51 -24.89
CA PRO A 5 -2.24 -5.66 -25.86
C PRO A 5 -3.71 -6.08 -26.02
N SER A 6 -4.49 -5.27 -26.75
CA SER A 6 -5.90 -5.58 -27.02
C SER A 6 -6.05 -6.99 -27.57
N PHE A 7 -7.10 -7.70 -27.14
CA PHE A 7 -7.38 -9.07 -27.57
C PHE A 7 -7.61 -9.13 -29.08
N ARG A 8 -8.46 -8.24 -29.62
CA ARG A 8 -8.68 -8.06 -31.07
C ARG A 8 -9.50 -6.80 -31.37
N LYS A 9 -9.66 -6.48 -32.65
CA LYS A 9 -10.58 -5.44 -33.14
C LYS A 9 -11.78 -6.07 -33.85
N ILE A 10 -12.99 -5.63 -33.52
CA ILE A 10 -14.24 -6.07 -34.14
C ILE A 10 -15.00 -4.81 -34.61
N GLY A 11 -15.04 -4.58 -35.93
CA GLY A 11 -15.58 -3.33 -36.48
C GLY A 11 -14.83 -2.12 -35.95
N ASP A 12 -15.56 -1.12 -35.44
CA ASP A 12 -15.01 0.10 -34.84
C ASP A 12 -14.79 -0.02 -33.32
N VAL A 13 -14.67 -1.24 -32.79
CA VAL A 13 -14.44 -1.49 -31.36
C VAL A 13 -13.16 -2.28 -31.15
N THR A 14 -12.38 -1.85 -30.17
CA THR A 14 -11.22 -2.56 -29.66
C THR A 14 -11.63 -3.39 -28.45
N VAL A 15 -11.39 -4.70 -28.51
CA VAL A 15 -11.78 -5.66 -27.46
C VAL A 15 -10.58 -5.94 -26.58
N TYR A 16 -10.76 -5.81 -25.27
CA TYR A 16 -9.79 -6.21 -24.24
C TYR A 16 -10.35 -7.40 -23.46
N GLN A 17 -9.50 -8.36 -23.10
CA GLN A 17 -9.89 -9.51 -22.29
C GLN A 17 -9.54 -9.26 -20.82
N ASP A 18 -10.34 -9.74 -19.88
CA ASP A 18 -10.01 -9.69 -18.45
C ASP A 18 -8.86 -10.66 -18.10
N ASP A 19 -8.03 -10.27 -17.13
CA ASP A 19 -6.88 -11.02 -16.63
C ASP A 19 -7.26 -12.31 -15.90
N SER A 20 -8.37 -12.28 -15.18
CA SER A 20 -8.81 -13.30 -14.23
C SER A 20 -9.88 -14.19 -14.84
N GLU A 21 -10.80 -13.60 -15.61
CA GLU A 21 -11.92 -14.29 -16.24
C GLU A 21 -11.76 -14.32 -17.78
N TRP A 22 -11.40 -15.47 -18.34
CA TRP A 22 -11.05 -15.59 -19.77
C TRP A 22 -12.25 -15.43 -20.74
N ASN A 23 -13.49 -15.61 -20.27
CA ASN A 23 -14.73 -15.37 -21.03
C ASN A 23 -15.31 -13.96 -20.80
N LYS A 24 -14.58 -13.09 -20.09
CA LYS A 24 -14.96 -11.71 -19.80
C LYS A 24 -14.14 -10.74 -20.63
N PHE A 25 -14.83 -9.79 -21.24
CA PHE A 25 -14.27 -8.83 -22.18
C PHE A 25 -14.77 -7.42 -21.90
N CYS A 26 -14.00 -6.44 -22.31
CA CYS A 26 -14.37 -5.03 -22.31
C CYS A 26 -14.28 -4.50 -23.74
N LEU A 27 -15.32 -3.77 -24.15
CA LEU A 27 -15.41 -3.16 -25.46
C LEU A 27 -15.07 -1.68 -25.35
N ILE A 28 -14.10 -1.21 -26.12
CA ILE A 28 -13.71 0.20 -26.18
C ILE A 28 -13.97 0.73 -27.59
N PRO A 29 -14.85 1.74 -27.77
CA PRO A 29 -15.12 2.29 -29.09
C PRO A 29 -13.87 2.98 -29.67
N SER A 30 -13.73 2.99 -30.99
CA SER A 30 -12.59 3.64 -31.67
C SER A 30 -12.83 5.15 -31.85
N LEU A 31 -14.08 5.60 -31.78
CA LEU A 31 -14.53 6.96 -32.07
C LEU A 31 -15.62 7.37 -31.06
N PRO A 32 -15.60 8.60 -30.52
CA PRO A 32 -16.74 9.16 -29.80
C PRO A 32 -17.90 9.52 -30.73
N THR A 33 -19.13 9.47 -30.21
CA THR A 33 -20.38 9.75 -30.96
C THR A 33 -21.21 10.80 -30.23
N ILE A 34 -22.22 11.35 -30.91
CA ILE A 34 -23.25 12.16 -30.24
C ILE A 34 -24.08 11.25 -29.33
N ARG A 35 -24.29 11.67 -28.08
CA ARG A 35 -25.11 10.91 -27.14
C ARG A 35 -26.55 10.82 -27.63
N ARG A 36 -27.19 9.68 -27.42
CA ARG A 36 -28.63 9.52 -27.67
C ARG A 36 -29.43 9.46 -26.37
N ASP A 37 -30.68 9.93 -26.42
CA ASP A 37 -31.62 9.81 -25.31
C ASP A 37 -32.27 8.40 -25.26
N GLY A 38 -33.14 8.17 -24.27
CA GLY A 38 -33.82 6.89 -24.09
C GLY A 38 -34.80 6.51 -25.22
N GLU A 39 -35.10 7.45 -26.13
CA GLU A 39 -35.92 7.24 -27.32
C GLU A 39 -35.06 7.06 -28.59
N GLY A 40 -33.73 7.15 -28.45
CA GLY A 40 -32.78 7.03 -29.53
C GLY A 40 -32.52 8.33 -30.30
N ASN A 41 -33.02 9.49 -29.86
CA ASN A 41 -32.77 10.76 -30.54
C ASN A 41 -31.40 11.33 -30.17
N PRO A 42 -30.66 11.97 -31.10
CA PRO A 42 -29.38 12.61 -30.79
C PRO A 42 -29.59 13.82 -29.86
N VAL A 43 -28.77 13.94 -28.82
CA VAL A 43 -28.85 15.01 -27.82
C VAL A 43 -27.91 16.15 -28.19
N PHE A 44 -28.46 17.15 -28.88
CA PHE A 44 -27.77 18.41 -29.16
C PHE A 44 -28.78 19.54 -29.36
N LEU A 45 -28.31 20.79 -29.33
CA LEU A 45 -29.14 21.96 -29.61
C LEU A 45 -28.35 23.01 -30.37
N LEU A 46 -28.92 23.54 -31.46
CA LEU A 46 -28.45 24.76 -32.11
C LEU A 46 -29.59 25.78 -32.10
N THR A 47 -29.42 26.89 -31.39
CA THR A 47 -30.38 28.00 -31.37
C THR A 47 -29.83 29.17 -32.15
N THR A 48 -30.63 29.74 -33.03
CA THR A 48 -30.34 31.01 -33.73
C THR A 48 -31.35 32.07 -33.29
N TYR A 49 -30.93 33.32 -33.16
CA TYR A 49 -31.83 34.43 -32.83
C TYR A 49 -31.47 35.67 -33.65
N GLN A 50 -32.48 36.48 -33.96
CA GLN A 50 -32.34 37.77 -34.63
C GLN A 50 -32.85 38.90 -33.74
N LEU A 51 -32.12 40.02 -33.72
CA LEU A 51 -32.60 41.28 -33.17
C LEU A 51 -33.35 42.04 -34.26
N THR A 52 -34.55 42.55 -33.97
CA THR A 52 -35.22 43.54 -34.83
C THR A 52 -34.84 44.93 -34.35
N GLU A 53 -34.11 45.68 -35.18
CA GLU A 53 -33.87 47.10 -34.95
C GLU A 53 -34.85 47.90 -35.81
N GLN A 54 -35.59 48.80 -35.16
CA GLN A 54 -36.50 49.72 -35.84
C GLN A 54 -35.77 51.06 -35.94
N ASP A 55 -35.49 51.52 -37.15
CA ASP A 55 -34.90 52.85 -37.34
C ASP A 55 -35.96 53.96 -37.12
N ASP A 56 -35.49 55.20 -36.95
CA ASP A 56 -36.35 56.39 -36.75
C ASP A 56 -37.32 56.66 -37.93
N SER A 57 -37.19 55.93 -39.05
CA SER A 57 -38.10 56.01 -40.21
C SER A 57 -39.22 54.97 -40.19
N GLY A 58 -39.24 54.09 -39.18
CA GLY A 58 -40.23 53.02 -39.04
C GLY A 58 -39.94 51.78 -39.90
N THR A 59 -38.75 51.70 -40.51
CA THR A 59 -38.34 50.54 -41.31
C THR A 59 -37.74 49.49 -40.38
N GLN A 60 -38.29 48.27 -40.41
CA GLN A 60 -37.71 47.13 -39.67
C GLN A 60 -36.47 46.65 -40.41
N ASN A 61 -35.30 46.81 -39.79
CA ASN A 61 -34.06 46.21 -40.26
C ASN A 61 -33.72 45.00 -39.37
N ALA A 62 -33.18 43.95 -39.97
CA ALA A 62 -32.59 42.86 -39.21
C ALA A 62 -31.31 43.38 -38.52
N GLY A 63 -31.38 43.57 -37.21
CA GLY A 63 -30.23 43.90 -36.36
C GLY A 63 -29.31 42.69 -36.13
N ALA A 64 -28.23 42.88 -35.37
CA ALA A 64 -27.21 41.86 -35.13
C ALA A 64 -27.78 40.63 -34.39
N GLY A 65 -27.92 39.49 -35.07
CA GLY A 65 -28.29 38.21 -34.46
C GLY A 65 -27.10 37.49 -33.80
N GLY A 66 -27.37 36.29 -33.29
CA GLY A 66 -26.37 35.38 -32.73
C GLY A 66 -26.90 33.95 -32.61
N GLY A 67 -26.11 33.05 -32.01
CA GLY A 67 -26.55 31.68 -31.80
C GLY A 67 -25.86 31.00 -30.62
N PHE A 68 -26.46 29.91 -30.17
CA PHE A 68 -25.96 29.07 -29.08
C PHE A 68 -25.97 27.61 -29.54
N MET A 69 -24.87 26.91 -29.34
CA MET A 69 -24.77 25.49 -29.67
C MET A 69 -24.34 24.68 -28.45
N ASN A 70 -25.11 23.63 -28.17
CA ASN A 70 -24.82 22.63 -27.15
C ASN A 70 -24.64 21.25 -27.82
N LEU A 71 -23.58 20.54 -27.44
CA LEU A 71 -23.27 19.18 -27.90
C LEU A 71 -23.10 18.27 -26.70
N ASP A 72 -23.86 17.17 -26.65
CA ASP A 72 -23.67 16.11 -25.68
C ASP A 72 -23.04 14.90 -26.37
N VAL A 73 -21.82 14.55 -25.96
CA VAL A 73 -21.02 13.51 -26.61
C VAL A 73 -20.76 12.37 -25.66
N GLU A 74 -20.66 11.16 -26.20
CA GLU A 74 -20.37 9.95 -25.46
C GLU A 74 -19.25 9.13 -26.10
N PHE A 75 -18.59 8.35 -25.27
CA PHE A 75 -17.60 7.35 -25.66
C PHE A 75 -18.10 5.98 -25.25
N ALA A 76 -19.17 5.55 -25.91
CA ALA A 76 -19.89 4.30 -25.67
C ALA A 76 -19.93 3.43 -26.93
N VAL A 77 -20.20 2.14 -26.76
CA VAL A 77 -20.45 1.21 -27.88
C VAL A 77 -21.96 1.05 -28.04
N ASP A 78 -22.45 1.20 -29.26
CA ASP A 78 -23.88 1.03 -29.55
C ASP A 78 -24.35 -0.43 -29.40
N GLU A 79 -25.65 -0.62 -29.25
CA GLU A 79 -26.26 -1.93 -28.98
C GLU A 79 -26.06 -2.91 -30.16
N ALA A 80 -26.10 -2.42 -31.41
CA ALA A 80 -25.92 -3.26 -32.59
C ALA A 80 -24.49 -3.79 -32.70
N THR A 81 -23.49 -2.92 -32.46
CA THR A 81 -22.09 -3.32 -32.41
C THR A 81 -21.81 -4.25 -31.24
N THR A 82 -22.42 -4.01 -30.07
CA THR A 82 -22.34 -4.89 -28.90
C THR A 82 -22.88 -6.29 -29.21
N ALA A 83 -24.03 -6.39 -29.88
CA ALA A 83 -24.63 -7.67 -30.29
C ALA A 83 -23.73 -8.43 -31.27
N LYS A 84 -23.13 -7.72 -32.25
CA LYS A 84 -22.18 -8.31 -33.21
C LYS A 84 -20.91 -8.81 -32.51
N ALA A 85 -20.32 -8.01 -31.63
CA ALA A 85 -19.15 -8.40 -30.85
C ALA A 85 -19.44 -9.62 -29.96
N ARG A 86 -20.64 -9.68 -29.35
CA ARG A 86 -21.08 -10.83 -28.55
C ARG A 86 -21.11 -12.11 -29.37
N ALA A 87 -21.72 -12.08 -30.55
CA ALA A 87 -21.82 -13.27 -31.40
C ALA A 87 -20.44 -13.80 -31.81
N GLU A 88 -19.52 -12.93 -32.22
CA GLU A 88 -18.17 -13.32 -32.63
C GLU A 88 -17.32 -13.83 -31.45
N LEU A 89 -17.39 -13.15 -30.30
CA LEU A 89 -16.66 -13.58 -29.11
C LEU A 89 -17.23 -14.87 -28.52
N GLN A 90 -18.54 -15.09 -28.62
CA GLN A 90 -19.16 -16.33 -28.16
C GLN A 90 -18.66 -17.52 -28.97
N GLN A 91 -18.50 -17.35 -30.28
CA GLN A 91 -17.89 -18.39 -31.12
C GLN A 91 -16.48 -18.74 -30.63
N TRP A 92 -15.64 -17.73 -30.37
CA TRP A 92 -14.29 -17.96 -29.85
C TRP A 92 -14.29 -18.62 -28.47
N VAL A 93 -15.16 -18.17 -27.55
CA VAL A 93 -15.29 -18.76 -26.20
C VAL A 93 -15.70 -20.22 -26.29
N ASN A 94 -16.60 -20.58 -27.20
CA ASN A 94 -17.02 -21.96 -27.42
C ASN A 94 -15.83 -22.84 -27.86
N GLU A 95 -15.00 -22.35 -28.80
CA GLU A 95 -13.82 -23.06 -29.30
C GLU A 95 -12.76 -23.23 -28.20
N GLU A 96 -12.45 -22.16 -27.47
CA GLU A 96 -11.47 -22.17 -26.38
C GLU A 96 -11.93 -23.03 -25.19
N TYR A 97 -13.22 -23.06 -24.89
CA TYR A 97 -13.78 -23.96 -23.87
C TYR A 97 -13.51 -25.43 -24.20
N GLN A 98 -13.78 -25.84 -25.44
CA GLN A 98 -13.54 -27.21 -25.88
C GLN A 98 -12.05 -27.55 -25.86
N ARG A 99 -11.19 -26.62 -26.28
CA ARG A 99 -9.73 -26.81 -26.20
C ARG A 99 -9.26 -27.05 -24.76
N ARG A 100 -9.70 -26.21 -23.81
CA ARG A 100 -9.33 -26.35 -22.38
C ARG A 100 -9.92 -27.61 -21.76
N ARG A 101 -11.16 -27.95 -22.07
CA ARG A 101 -11.79 -29.17 -21.56
C ARG A 101 -11.06 -30.45 -22.02
N GLY A 102 -10.43 -30.42 -23.19
CA GLY A 102 -9.60 -31.51 -23.70
C GLY A 102 -8.17 -31.56 -23.15
N ASP A 103 -7.74 -30.55 -22.39
CA ASP A 103 -6.39 -30.43 -21.83
C ASP A 103 -6.38 -30.95 -20.38
N GLU A 104 -5.46 -31.88 -20.09
CA GLU A 104 -5.37 -32.56 -18.78
C GLU A 104 -5.23 -31.58 -17.61
N GLN A 105 -4.61 -30.41 -17.83
CA GLN A 105 -4.44 -29.39 -16.81
C GLN A 105 -5.78 -28.77 -16.35
N TYR A 106 -6.76 -28.67 -17.25
CA TYR A 106 -8.02 -27.97 -16.98
C TYR A 106 -9.22 -28.93 -16.85
N ALA A 107 -9.15 -30.11 -17.47
CA ALA A 107 -10.24 -31.09 -17.52
C ALA A 107 -10.73 -31.53 -16.13
N GLN A 108 -9.87 -31.44 -15.10
CA GLN A 108 -10.20 -31.82 -13.72
C GLN A 108 -10.84 -30.68 -12.90
N LEU A 109 -10.86 -29.44 -13.41
CA LEU A 109 -11.41 -28.30 -12.68
C LEU A 109 -12.95 -28.29 -12.78
N PRO A 110 -13.69 -27.98 -11.68
CA PRO A 110 -15.15 -27.96 -11.67
C PRO A 110 -15.79 -27.09 -12.76
N ALA A 111 -15.12 -26.01 -13.16
CA ALA A 111 -15.58 -25.10 -14.23
C ALA A 111 -15.72 -25.76 -15.62
N TYR A 112 -15.08 -26.91 -15.85
CA TYR A 112 -15.11 -27.66 -17.11
C TYR A 112 -15.89 -28.99 -17.01
N SER A 113 -16.64 -29.17 -15.92
CA SER A 113 -17.48 -30.36 -15.70
C SER A 113 -18.74 -30.38 -16.59
N SER A 114 -19.26 -29.21 -16.96
CA SER A 114 -20.38 -29.06 -17.88
C SER A 114 -19.98 -29.36 -19.34
N PRO A 115 -20.86 -29.92 -20.17
CA PRO A 115 -20.64 -29.97 -21.61
C PRO A 115 -20.87 -28.62 -22.31
N GLU A 116 -21.58 -27.69 -21.66
CA GLU A 116 -21.95 -26.39 -22.23
C GLU A 116 -20.89 -25.32 -21.92
N PRO A 117 -20.43 -24.55 -22.93
CA PRO A 117 -19.49 -23.46 -22.73
C PRO A 117 -20.16 -22.28 -22.01
N PRO A 118 -19.40 -21.47 -21.25
CA PRO A 118 -19.93 -20.29 -20.59
C PRO A 118 -20.27 -19.18 -21.60
N ASP A 119 -21.18 -18.30 -21.20
CA ASP A 119 -21.51 -17.10 -21.97
C ASP A 119 -20.41 -16.03 -21.88
N VAL A 120 -20.32 -15.21 -22.93
CA VAL A 120 -19.50 -13.99 -22.96
C VAL A 120 -20.03 -12.97 -21.96
N ILE A 121 -19.15 -12.48 -21.10
CA ILE A 121 -19.46 -11.40 -20.16
C ILE A 121 -18.85 -10.10 -20.68
N PHE A 122 -19.64 -9.04 -20.78
CA PHE A 122 -19.12 -7.70 -21.03
C PHE A 122 -19.03 -6.92 -19.72
N ALA A 123 -17.87 -6.32 -19.49
CA ALA A 123 -17.63 -5.39 -18.41
C ALA A 123 -17.52 -3.97 -18.98
N ASP A 124 -17.95 -2.98 -18.19
CA ASP A 124 -17.70 -1.58 -18.50
C ASP A 124 -16.20 -1.25 -18.37
N PRO A 125 -15.65 -0.40 -19.25
CA PRO A 125 -14.29 0.08 -19.09
C PRO A 125 -14.16 0.91 -17.82
N LEU A 126 -13.14 0.61 -17.01
CA LEU A 126 -12.78 1.41 -15.84
C LEU A 126 -11.72 2.43 -16.24
N TYR A 127 -12.03 3.71 -16.18
CA TYR A 127 -11.09 4.79 -16.47
C TYR A 127 -10.56 5.39 -15.16
N SER A 128 -9.25 5.62 -15.08
CA SER A 128 -8.56 6.20 -13.93
C SER A 128 -8.47 7.74 -13.99
N GLY A 129 -8.67 8.31 -15.18
CA GLY A 129 -8.64 9.75 -15.43
C GLY A 129 -8.67 10.06 -16.92
N GLY A 130 -8.94 11.32 -17.28
CA GLY A 130 -8.91 11.74 -18.68
C GLY A 130 -9.56 13.10 -18.94
N ILE A 131 -9.22 13.71 -20.06
CA ILE A 131 -9.77 14.98 -20.52
C ILE A 131 -10.45 14.80 -21.88
N VAL A 132 -11.56 15.51 -22.08
CA VAL A 132 -12.24 15.60 -23.38
C VAL A 132 -12.06 17.01 -23.91
N LYS A 133 -11.61 17.12 -25.16
CA LYS A 133 -11.35 18.42 -25.82
C LYS A 133 -12.24 18.61 -27.02
N LEU A 134 -12.74 19.83 -27.17
CA LEU A 134 -13.42 20.30 -28.37
C LEU A 134 -12.47 21.24 -29.14
N LEU A 135 -12.10 20.84 -30.35
CA LEU A 135 -11.41 21.70 -31.30
C LEU A 135 -12.43 22.28 -32.27
N THR A 136 -12.58 23.60 -32.26
CA THR A 136 -13.44 24.35 -33.19
C THR A 136 -12.69 25.58 -33.72
N THR A 137 -13.26 26.27 -34.71
CA THR A 137 -12.70 27.51 -35.26
C THR A 137 -12.42 28.53 -34.15
N GLN A 138 -11.26 29.18 -34.25
CA GLN A 138 -10.74 30.12 -33.26
C GLN A 138 -11.04 31.58 -33.62
N SER A 139 -11.74 31.81 -34.74
CA SER A 139 -11.99 33.16 -35.23
C SER A 139 -13.07 33.86 -34.41
N GLU A 140 -12.73 35.02 -33.86
CA GLU A 140 -13.69 35.93 -33.20
C GLU A 140 -14.81 36.39 -34.15
N LEU A 141 -14.67 36.20 -35.47
CA LEU A 141 -15.74 36.42 -36.45
C LEU A 141 -16.87 35.40 -36.35
N LEU A 142 -16.60 34.18 -35.85
CA LEU A 142 -17.55 33.06 -35.83
C LEU A 142 -17.92 32.63 -34.41
N VAL A 143 -17.03 32.79 -33.43
CA VAL A 143 -17.23 32.30 -32.05
C VAL A 143 -16.95 33.45 -31.08
N THR A 144 -17.88 33.70 -30.15
CA THR A 144 -17.72 34.73 -29.10
C THR A 144 -17.16 34.15 -27.81
N ASP A 145 -17.63 32.98 -27.38
CA ASP A 145 -17.14 32.27 -26.21
C ASP A 145 -17.30 30.75 -26.39
N ARG A 146 -16.49 29.95 -25.71
CA ARG A 146 -16.55 28.48 -25.80
C ARG A 146 -16.03 27.80 -24.54
N PHE A 147 -16.60 26.63 -24.27
CA PHE A 147 -16.02 25.68 -23.34
C PHE A 147 -15.22 24.62 -24.12
N ALA A 148 -13.88 24.67 -24.09
CA ALA A 148 -13.03 23.87 -24.98
C ALA A 148 -12.52 22.56 -24.35
N GLU A 149 -12.51 22.44 -23.02
CA GLU A 149 -12.00 21.26 -22.31
C GLU A 149 -12.89 20.93 -21.11
N ALA A 150 -13.30 19.67 -20.96
CA ALA A 150 -14.08 19.16 -19.84
C ALA A 150 -13.43 17.89 -19.25
N PRO A 151 -13.50 17.66 -17.93
CA PRO A 151 -13.15 16.37 -17.38
C PRO A 151 -14.11 15.30 -17.92
N ALA A 152 -13.57 14.17 -18.38
CA ALA A 152 -14.40 13.06 -18.82
C ALA A 152 -15.14 12.44 -17.63
N SER A 153 -16.40 12.04 -17.82
CA SER A 153 -17.06 11.13 -16.88
C SER A 153 -16.27 9.82 -16.82
N LEU A 154 -15.87 9.38 -15.62
CA LEU A 154 -15.07 8.15 -15.41
C LEU A 154 -15.94 6.90 -15.21
N VAL A 155 -17.24 7.00 -15.50
CA VAL A 155 -18.19 5.89 -15.48
C VAL A 155 -18.61 5.52 -16.90
N SER A 156 -19.38 4.44 -17.05
CA SER A 156 -19.81 3.91 -18.35
C SER A 156 -20.38 5.00 -19.27
N GLY A 157 -19.94 4.98 -20.53
CA GLY A 157 -20.29 5.94 -21.58
C GLY A 157 -19.46 7.23 -21.62
N SER A 158 -18.68 7.55 -20.57
CA SER A 158 -17.76 8.70 -20.51
C SER A 158 -18.28 9.98 -21.20
N THR A 159 -19.45 10.45 -20.79
CA THR A 159 -20.13 11.60 -21.41
C THR A 159 -19.42 12.93 -21.14
N ALA A 160 -19.45 13.84 -22.11
CA ALA A 160 -19.01 15.23 -21.96
C ALA A 160 -19.97 16.19 -22.69
N VAL A 161 -20.15 17.39 -22.14
CA VAL A 161 -21.04 18.41 -22.70
C VAL A 161 -20.24 19.64 -23.07
N PHE A 162 -20.45 20.14 -24.29
CA PHE A 162 -19.79 21.32 -24.82
C PHE A 162 -20.81 22.41 -25.17
N ASN A 163 -20.46 23.66 -24.85
CA ASN A 163 -21.23 24.85 -25.20
C ASN A 163 -20.38 25.80 -26.04
N ILE A 164 -20.97 26.36 -27.09
CA ILE A 164 -20.35 27.34 -27.99
C ILE A 164 -21.33 28.50 -28.18
N ASP A 165 -20.87 29.72 -27.84
CA ASP A 165 -21.57 30.95 -28.19
C ASP A 165 -21.08 31.43 -29.56
N LEU A 166 -22.04 31.67 -30.46
CA LEU A 166 -21.80 31.99 -31.86
C LEU A 166 -22.18 33.45 -32.14
N THR A 167 -21.34 34.13 -32.91
CA THR A 167 -21.69 35.42 -33.54
C THR A 167 -22.82 35.21 -34.56
N ALA A 168 -23.45 36.29 -35.06
CA ALA A 168 -24.41 36.17 -36.17
C ALA A 168 -23.84 35.40 -37.39
N PRO A 169 -22.64 35.74 -37.90
CA PRO A 169 -22.01 34.98 -38.97
C PRO A 169 -21.69 33.53 -38.58
N GLY A 170 -21.30 33.28 -37.33
CA GLY A 170 -21.03 31.94 -36.81
C GLY A 170 -22.27 31.05 -36.71
N ALA A 171 -23.39 31.62 -36.28
CA ALA A 171 -24.66 30.94 -36.17
C ALA A 171 -25.19 30.50 -37.54
N GLU A 172 -25.11 31.38 -38.55
CA GLU A 172 -25.50 31.02 -39.91
C GLU A 172 -24.52 30.01 -40.52
N PHE A 173 -23.21 30.17 -40.27
CA PHE A 173 -22.20 29.21 -40.72
C PHE A 173 -22.43 27.80 -40.14
N MET A 174 -22.69 27.67 -38.84
CA MET A 174 -22.98 26.37 -38.21
C MET A 174 -24.31 25.77 -38.70
N LYS A 175 -25.31 26.61 -38.94
CA LYS A 175 -26.59 26.19 -39.53
C LYS A 175 -26.41 25.69 -40.96
N GLU A 176 -25.64 26.38 -41.81
CA GLU A 176 -25.34 25.94 -43.19
C GLU A 176 -24.50 24.65 -43.25
N LEU A 177 -23.76 24.36 -42.19
CA LEU A 177 -23.02 23.09 -42.05
C LEU A 177 -23.92 21.92 -41.68
N MET A 178 -25.00 22.18 -40.91
CA MET A 178 -25.94 21.16 -40.42
C MET A 178 -27.19 21.02 -41.29
N LEU A 179 -27.57 22.05 -42.04
CA LEU A 179 -28.79 22.12 -42.86
C LEU A 179 -28.46 22.67 -44.26
N ASN A 180 -29.14 22.13 -45.27
CA ASN A 180 -29.21 22.69 -46.61
C ASN A 180 -30.11 23.95 -46.61
N PRO A 181 -30.05 24.80 -47.67
CA PRO A 181 -30.90 25.98 -47.80
C PRO A 181 -32.41 25.68 -47.80
N ASP A 182 -32.81 24.46 -48.13
CA ASP A 182 -34.20 23.99 -48.10
C ASP A 182 -34.63 23.44 -46.71
N GLY A 183 -33.76 23.53 -45.70
CA GLY A 183 -34.00 23.03 -44.34
C GLY A 183 -33.68 21.54 -44.16
N SER A 184 -33.37 20.80 -45.22
CA SER A 184 -33.01 19.38 -45.09
C SER A 184 -31.61 19.22 -44.49
N GLY A 185 -31.42 18.29 -43.56
CA GLY A 185 -30.10 18.08 -42.92
C GLY A 185 -28.94 17.76 -43.88
N ARG A 186 -27.76 18.31 -43.58
CA ARG A 186 -26.49 18.15 -44.29
C ARG A 186 -25.38 17.87 -43.29
N ILE A 187 -24.43 16.98 -43.59
CA ILE A 187 -23.12 16.99 -42.93
C ILE A 187 -22.04 16.57 -43.93
N ASN A 188 -21.21 17.53 -44.33
CA ASN A 188 -19.97 17.24 -45.02
C ASN A 188 -19.03 18.42 -44.79
N LEU A 189 -18.16 18.34 -43.76
CA LEU A 189 -16.92 19.13 -43.50
C LEU A 189 -16.45 18.96 -42.03
N THR A 190 -15.20 19.35 -41.73
CA THR A 190 -14.41 19.03 -40.51
C THR A 190 -14.16 20.17 -39.48
N PRO A 191 -14.92 21.26 -39.37
CA PRO A 191 -14.51 22.41 -38.54
C PRO A 191 -14.58 22.14 -37.03
N VAL A 192 -15.30 21.11 -36.59
CA VAL A 192 -15.42 20.70 -35.18
C VAL A 192 -14.88 19.28 -35.02
N GLN A 193 -14.01 19.09 -34.03
CA GLN A 193 -13.47 17.80 -33.63
C GLN A 193 -13.57 17.62 -32.12
N VAL A 194 -13.85 16.40 -31.68
CA VAL A 194 -13.90 16.01 -30.27
C VAL A 194 -12.81 14.97 -30.05
N ILE A 195 -11.95 15.19 -29.06
CA ILE A 195 -10.83 14.30 -28.72
C ILE A 195 -11.00 13.83 -27.28
N TYR A 196 -11.10 12.52 -27.11
CA TYR A 196 -11.01 11.83 -25.83
C TYR A 196 -9.57 11.40 -25.59
N SER A 197 -9.00 11.83 -24.46
CA SER A 197 -7.70 11.38 -23.97
C SER A 197 -7.89 10.80 -22.56
N LEU A 198 -8.15 9.50 -22.48
CA LEU A 198 -8.45 8.76 -21.25
C LEU A 198 -7.28 7.85 -20.86
N ASN A 199 -7.23 7.46 -19.59
CA ASN A 199 -6.33 6.45 -19.05
C ASN A 199 -7.13 5.32 -18.42
N MET A 200 -6.67 4.08 -18.58
CA MET A 200 -7.25 2.91 -17.92
C MET A 200 -6.17 2.03 -17.28
N PRO A 201 -6.41 1.45 -16.10
CA PRO A 201 -5.50 0.46 -15.53
C PRO A 201 -5.57 -0.83 -16.34
N ALA A 202 -4.42 -1.26 -16.87
CA ALA A 202 -4.30 -2.48 -17.65
C ALA A 202 -3.17 -3.37 -17.12
N ARG A 203 -3.37 -4.69 -17.15
CA ARG A 203 -2.34 -5.67 -16.80
C ARG A 203 -1.46 -5.95 -18.02
N MET A 204 -0.17 -5.69 -17.85
CA MET A 204 0.86 -6.11 -18.80
C MET A 204 0.94 -7.63 -18.94
N PRO A 205 1.28 -8.13 -20.13
CA PRO A 205 1.60 -9.54 -20.29
C PRO A 205 2.85 -9.87 -19.46
N ALA A 206 3.09 -11.14 -19.17
CA ALA A 206 4.33 -11.54 -18.51
C ALA A 206 5.51 -11.16 -19.42
N ILE A 207 6.32 -10.20 -18.98
CA ILE A 207 7.55 -9.79 -19.67
C ILE A 207 8.69 -10.60 -19.08
N LYS A 208 9.53 -11.18 -19.94
CA LYS A 208 10.72 -11.92 -19.53
C LYS A 208 11.93 -11.00 -19.58
N ILE A 209 12.47 -10.67 -18.43
CA ILE A 209 13.78 -10.02 -18.34
C ILE A 209 14.81 -11.13 -18.18
N SER A 210 15.90 -11.06 -18.92
CA SER A 210 17.08 -11.93 -18.79
C SER A 210 18.32 -11.05 -18.66
N ILE A 211 19.15 -11.33 -17.66
CA ILE A 211 20.41 -10.64 -17.43
C ILE A 211 21.51 -11.67 -17.53
N LYS A 212 22.53 -11.42 -18.34
CA LYS A 212 23.71 -12.27 -18.51
C LYS A 212 24.97 -11.50 -18.16
N GLY A 213 25.84 -12.08 -17.34
CA GLY A 213 27.11 -11.46 -16.96
C GLY A 213 28.15 -12.52 -16.64
N ASP A 214 29.40 -12.24 -17.00
CA ASP A 214 30.54 -13.10 -16.70
C ASP A 214 31.08 -12.78 -15.30
N SER A 215 30.88 -13.70 -14.36
CA SER A 215 31.27 -13.50 -12.97
C SER A 215 32.77 -13.32 -12.76
N GLU A 216 33.61 -13.97 -13.56
CA GLU A 216 35.08 -13.87 -13.45
C GLU A 216 35.53 -12.47 -13.91
N ARG A 217 34.99 -12.01 -15.04
CA ARG A 217 35.30 -10.67 -15.56
C ARG A 217 34.77 -9.56 -14.67
N ILE A 218 33.57 -9.73 -14.09
CA ILE A 218 33.01 -8.78 -13.12
C ILE A 218 33.91 -8.72 -11.88
N HIS A 219 34.27 -9.87 -11.31
CA HIS A 219 35.14 -9.95 -10.14
C HIS A 219 36.52 -9.32 -10.39
N GLU A 220 37.18 -9.66 -11.51
CA GLU A 220 38.46 -9.06 -11.90
C GLU A 220 38.37 -7.54 -12.06
N THR A 221 37.26 -7.05 -12.63
CA THR A 221 37.07 -5.61 -12.84
C THR A 221 36.88 -4.90 -11.49
N LEU A 222 36.08 -5.48 -10.58
CA LEU A 222 35.91 -4.95 -9.23
C LEU A 222 37.22 -4.99 -8.43
N GLN A 223 38.03 -6.03 -8.62
CA GLN A 223 39.36 -6.14 -8.01
C GLN A 223 40.34 -5.11 -8.57
N LYS A 224 40.44 -4.96 -9.89
CA LYS A 224 41.30 -3.95 -10.54
C LYS A 224 40.90 -2.53 -10.16
N LEU A 225 39.60 -2.23 -10.11
CA LEU A 225 39.08 -0.95 -9.64
C LEU A 225 39.42 -0.69 -8.18
N SER A 226 39.41 -1.74 -7.33
CA SER A 226 39.88 -1.67 -5.95
C SER A 226 41.39 -1.40 -5.83
N GLU A 227 42.19 -1.72 -6.85
CA GLU A 227 43.65 -1.57 -6.84
C GLU A 227 44.13 -0.22 -7.42
N THR A 228 43.33 0.46 -8.26
CA THR A 228 43.74 1.68 -9.00
C THR A 228 43.69 3.00 -8.22
N ASN A 229 43.08 3.08 -7.03
CA ASN A 229 43.05 4.29 -6.19
C ASN A 229 44.26 4.36 -5.22
N GLN A 230 45.47 4.28 -5.78
CA GLN A 230 46.74 4.11 -5.05
C GLN A 230 47.47 5.41 -4.66
N ASP A 231 46.76 6.47 -4.26
CA ASP A 231 47.40 7.79 -4.08
C ASP A 231 47.88 8.16 -2.67
N ASN A 232 47.92 7.25 -1.68
CA ASN A 232 48.67 7.53 -0.43
C ASN A 232 49.16 6.28 0.34
N VAL A 233 50.43 6.31 0.76
CA VAL A 233 51.24 5.18 1.24
C VAL A 233 51.03 4.85 2.74
N CYS A 234 50.11 5.51 3.45
CA CYS A 234 50.05 5.43 4.93
C CYS A 234 48.68 5.16 5.58
N THR A 235 47.68 4.64 4.87
CA THR A 235 46.42 4.16 5.47
C THR A 235 46.26 2.65 5.29
N PRO A 236 45.84 1.89 6.34
CA PRO A 236 45.49 0.49 6.20
C PRO A 236 44.40 0.28 5.14
N SER A 237 44.52 -0.87 4.48
CA SER A 237 43.92 -1.25 3.21
C SER A 237 42.40 -1.38 3.23
N GLU A 238 41.66 -0.34 2.83
CA GLU A 238 40.20 -0.45 2.62
C GLU A 238 39.72 0.30 1.37
N VAL A 239 38.86 -0.40 0.64
CA VAL A 239 38.36 -0.13 -0.71
C VAL A 239 37.62 1.22 -0.79
N GLU A 240 38.22 2.21 -1.46
CA GLU A 240 37.57 3.50 -1.78
C GLU A 240 36.79 3.49 -3.12
N SER A 241 36.83 2.41 -3.91
CA SER A 241 36.40 2.48 -5.33
C SER A 241 34.92 2.24 -5.60
N TYR A 242 34.12 1.73 -4.64
CA TYR A 242 32.67 1.61 -4.86
C TYR A 242 31.91 2.92 -4.59
N ARG A 243 32.50 3.86 -3.86
CA ARG A 243 31.81 5.07 -3.35
C ARG A 243 31.98 6.31 -4.22
N GLU A 244 33.12 6.53 -4.88
CA GLU A 244 33.37 7.80 -5.56
C GLU A 244 33.06 7.82 -7.07
N GLN A 245 33.07 6.66 -7.76
CA GLN A 245 32.90 6.62 -9.22
C GLN A 245 31.77 5.74 -9.77
N GLY A 246 30.91 5.16 -8.92
CA GLY A 246 29.68 4.55 -9.41
C GLY A 246 29.90 3.49 -10.49
N THR A 247 30.61 2.40 -10.16
CA THR A 247 30.48 1.17 -10.94
C THR A 247 29.11 0.56 -10.65
N ASN A 248 28.09 1.20 -11.20
CA ASN A 248 26.69 0.80 -11.21
C ASN A 248 26.52 -0.29 -12.28
N THR A 249 25.52 -1.15 -12.14
CA THR A 249 25.04 -2.02 -13.21
C THR A 249 24.92 -1.28 -14.56
N SER A 250 24.55 0.01 -14.57
CA SER A 250 24.50 0.82 -15.80
C SER A 250 25.86 0.98 -16.48
N THR A 251 26.94 1.24 -15.73
CA THR A 251 28.31 1.35 -16.28
C THR A 251 28.87 -0.02 -16.66
N LEU A 252 28.52 -1.09 -15.95
CA LEU A 252 28.85 -2.47 -16.34
C LEU A 252 28.11 -2.92 -17.61
N HIS A 253 26.88 -2.44 -17.80
CA HIS A 253 26.10 -2.64 -19.03
C HIS A 253 26.69 -1.84 -20.21
N GLU A 254 27.01 -0.56 -20.02
CA GLU A 254 27.64 0.29 -21.05
C GLU A 254 29.02 -0.22 -21.50
N THR A 255 29.75 -0.90 -20.62
CA THR A 255 31.03 -1.55 -20.93
C THR A 255 30.88 -2.95 -21.55
N GLY A 256 29.65 -3.43 -21.71
CA GLY A 256 29.32 -4.73 -22.28
C GLY A 256 29.69 -5.93 -21.40
N MET A 257 29.90 -5.72 -20.09
CA MET A 257 30.18 -6.78 -19.12
C MET A 257 28.90 -7.47 -18.63
N VAL A 258 27.77 -6.78 -18.73
CA VAL A 258 26.43 -7.27 -18.38
C VAL A 258 25.49 -6.98 -19.54
N GLU A 259 24.82 -8.01 -20.04
CA GLU A 259 23.82 -7.89 -21.09
C GLU A 259 22.43 -8.03 -20.46
N VAL A 260 21.59 -7.00 -20.59
CA VAL A 260 20.18 -7.04 -20.16
C VAL A 260 19.31 -7.18 -21.40
N HIS A 261 18.65 -8.32 -21.54
CA HIS A 261 17.71 -8.60 -22.60
C HIS A 261 16.29 -8.68 -22.06
N ILE A 262 15.44 -7.76 -22.51
CA ILE A 262 14.02 -7.72 -22.17
C ILE A 262 13.23 -8.28 -23.35
N ASP A 263 12.77 -9.52 -23.21
CA ASP A 263 11.89 -10.16 -24.17
C ASP A 263 10.44 -9.76 -23.89
N LYS A 264 9.89 -8.97 -24.81
CA LYS A 264 8.53 -8.42 -24.76
C LYS A 264 7.59 -9.20 -25.70
N GLY A 265 8.07 -10.20 -26.45
CA GLY A 265 7.32 -10.80 -27.55
C GLY A 265 6.78 -9.74 -28.52
N ASP A 266 5.49 -9.86 -28.90
CA ASP A 266 4.80 -8.90 -29.78
C ASP A 266 4.30 -7.62 -29.06
N PHE A 267 4.57 -7.49 -27.75
CA PHE A 267 4.09 -6.37 -26.95
C PHE A 267 4.86 -5.08 -27.24
N LYS A 268 4.14 -4.04 -27.69
CA LYS A 268 4.67 -2.68 -27.84
C LYS A 268 4.38 -1.87 -26.57
N ALA A 269 5.35 -1.84 -25.66
CA ALA A 269 5.31 -1.03 -24.44
C ALA A 269 5.67 0.45 -24.73
N PRO A 270 5.03 1.43 -24.06
CA PRO A 270 5.52 2.81 -24.02
C PRO A 270 6.95 2.88 -23.49
N ASP A 271 7.76 3.83 -23.97
CA ASP A 271 9.18 3.96 -23.60
C ASP A 271 9.38 4.10 -22.08
N GLU A 272 8.48 4.82 -21.40
CA GLU A 272 8.50 4.99 -19.94
C GLU A 272 8.41 3.63 -19.19
N VAL A 273 7.57 2.72 -19.68
CA VAL A 273 7.38 1.38 -19.08
C VAL A 273 8.60 0.49 -19.35
N VAL A 274 9.21 0.62 -20.53
CA VAL A 274 10.47 -0.09 -20.85
C VAL A 274 11.58 0.37 -19.91
N GLN A 275 11.66 1.67 -19.65
CA GLN A 275 12.66 2.25 -18.76
C GLN A 275 12.47 1.79 -17.31
N GLU A 276 11.24 1.71 -16.80
CA GLU A 276 10.96 1.18 -15.45
C GLU A 276 11.38 -0.29 -15.29
N LEU A 277 11.19 -1.10 -16.33
CA LEU A 277 11.62 -2.50 -16.32
C LEU A 277 13.15 -2.62 -16.36
N GLN A 278 13.83 -1.72 -17.06
CA GLN A 278 15.29 -1.63 -17.06
C GLN A 278 15.82 -1.19 -15.70
N ASP A 279 15.26 -0.14 -15.09
CA ASP A 279 15.67 0.36 -13.78
C ASP A 279 15.52 -0.72 -12.68
N TYR A 280 14.41 -1.47 -12.71
CA TYR A 280 14.20 -2.59 -11.79
C TYR A 280 15.22 -3.72 -12.02
N ALA A 281 15.53 -4.04 -13.27
CA ALA A 281 16.55 -5.04 -13.60
C ALA A 281 17.93 -4.63 -13.05
N PHE A 282 18.27 -3.34 -13.15
CA PHE A 282 19.51 -2.78 -12.60
C PHE A 282 19.55 -2.79 -11.07
N GLU A 283 18.45 -2.49 -10.39
CA GLU A 283 18.37 -2.54 -8.92
C GLU A 283 18.57 -3.97 -8.36
N LEU A 284 17.92 -4.95 -9.01
CA LEU A 284 18.07 -6.36 -8.65
C LEU A 284 19.52 -6.84 -8.89
N PHE A 285 20.16 -6.36 -9.96
CA PHE A 285 21.56 -6.67 -10.25
C PHE A 285 22.54 -6.04 -9.28
N ASP A 286 22.32 -4.78 -8.89
CA ASP A 286 23.09 -4.11 -7.84
C ASP A 286 23.03 -4.90 -6.51
N THR A 287 21.86 -5.42 -6.14
CA THR A 287 21.67 -6.24 -4.93
C THR A 287 22.48 -7.53 -4.99
N MET A 288 22.42 -8.24 -6.13
CA MET A 288 23.21 -9.46 -6.30
C MET A 288 24.72 -9.20 -6.32
N ILE A 289 25.16 -8.09 -6.92
CA ILE A 289 26.56 -7.71 -6.88
C ILE A 289 27.03 -7.57 -5.43
N GLN A 290 26.24 -6.87 -4.60
CA GLN A 290 26.54 -6.69 -3.19
C GLN A 290 26.60 -8.01 -2.43
N GLU A 291 25.61 -8.88 -2.59
CA GLU A 291 25.57 -10.16 -1.87
C GLU A 291 26.70 -11.11 -2.28
N ARG A 292 26.98 -11.17 -3.59
CA ARG A 292 27.80 -12.22 -4.21
C ARG A 292 29.28 -11.86 -4.30
N PHE A 293 29.62 -10.60 -4.53
CA PHE A 293 31.00 -10.17 -4.78
C PHE A 293 31.58 -9.32 -3.66
N LEU A 294 30.75 -8.79 -2.76
CA LEU A 294 31.19 -7.91 -1.68
C LEU A 294 30.96 -8.56 -0.30
N VAL A 295 31.76 -8.15 0.68
CA VAL A 295 31.60 -8.45 2.11
C VAL A 295 31.76 -7.17 2.93
N PRO A 296 31.03 -7.00 4.05
CA PRO A 296 31.29 -5.89 4.97
C PRO A 296 32.73 -5.95 5.51
N ALA A 297 33.40 -4.80 5.60
CA ALA A 297 34.66 -4.64 6.29
C ALA A 297 34.45 -4.65 7.82
N ASP A 298 35.45 -5.10 8.57
CA ASP A 298 35.36 -5.26 10.03
C ASP A 298 35.11 -3.92 10.76
N GLU A 299 34.35 -3.95 11.86
CA GLU A 299 33.87 -2.78 12.64
C GLU A 299 34.97 -1.89 13.25
N VAL A 300 36.25 -2.26 13.15
CA VAL A 300 37.36 -1.52 13.77
C VAL A 300 37.78 -0.31 12.92
N GLU A 301 37.34 -0.22 11.66
CA GLU A 301 37.64 0.92 10.78
C GLU A 301 36.45 1.90 10.72
N ASN A 302 36.72 3.16 11.08
CA ASN A 302 35.76 4.25 11.26
C ASN A 302 34.64 4.29 10.18
N ASN A 303 33.42 4.59 10.63
CA ASN A 303 32.32 5.06 9.76
C ASN A 303 32.84 6.19 8.87
N LEU A 304 32.59 6.11 7.56
CA LEU A 304 33.00 7.15 6.61
C LEU A 304 32.21 8.45 6.87
N GLU A 305 32.90 9.51 7.26
CA GLU A 305 32.37 10.88 7.22
C GLU A 305 32.31 11.34 5.75
N PHE A 306 31.16 11.88 5.33
CA PHE A 306 30.98 12.43 3.98
C PHE A 306 31.53 13.86 3.97
N GLU A 307 32.44 14.22 3.07
CA GLU A 307 32.77 15.64 2.86
C GLU A 307 31.50 16.39 2.42
N GLU A 308 31.02 17.28 3.27
CA GLU A 308 29.77 18.02 3.07
C GLU A 308 29.99 19.19 2.10
N GLU A 309 29.77 18.95 0.81
CA GLU A 309 29.40 20.06 -0.09
C GLU A 309 28.01 20.55 0.29
N PHE A 310 27.95 21.49 1.23
CA PHE A 310 26.72 22.19 1.57
C PHE A 310 26.22 22.99 0.36
N PRO A 311 24.96 22.81 -0.07
CA PRO A 311 24.34 23.77 -0.96
C PRO A 311 24.26 25.12 -0.21
N GLU A 312 25.08 26.07 -0.66
CA GLU A 312 25.37 27.39 -0.05
C GLU A 312 24.39 27.86 1.05
N GLY A 313 24.88 27.92 2.29
CA GLY A 313 24.31 28.77 3.35
C GLY A 313 23.11 28.23 4.14
N ARG A 314 22.74 26.94 4.00
CA ARG A 314 21.69 26.32 4.86
C ARG A 314 22.29 25.30 5.82
N ASN A 315 21.91 25.42 7.09
CA ASN A 315 22.15 24.40 8.12
C ASN A 315 21.16 23.25 7.87
N LEU A 316 21.56 22.28 7.04
CA LEU A 316 20.75 21.11 6.70
C LEU A 316 20.94 20.02 7.77
N ASP A 317 19.90 19.22 8.01
CA ASP A 317 19.99 18.05 8.87
C ASP A 317 21.07 17.08 8.32
N PRO A 318 22.02 16.58 9.15
CA PRO A 318 23.06 15.64 8.71
C PRO A 318 22.51 14.37 8.03
N GLY A 319 21.22 14.03 8.24
CA GLY A 319 20.52 12.91 7.59
C GLY A 319 19.89 13.19 6.22
N TRP A 320 20.12 14.34 5.59
CA TRP A 320 19.51 14.66 4.30
C TRP A 320 20.00 13.74 3.17
N ALA A 321 19.10 13.38 2.25
CA ALA A 321 19.38 12.56 1.07
C ALA A 321 19.10 13.32 -0.24
N ALA A 322 18.08 14.17 -0.26
CA ALA A 322 17.78 15.03 -1.40
C ALA A 322 17.04 16.31 -0.99
N ILE A 323 16.98 17.28 -1.89
CA ILE A 323 16.17 18.50 -1.74
C ILE A 323 15.35 18.69 -3.01
N LEU A 324 14.03 18.73 -2.86
CA LEU A 324 13.07 18.91 -3.94
C LEU A 324 12.66 20.38 -4.01
N TYR A 325 12.69 20.98 -5.20
CA TYR A 325 12.41 22.39 -5.44
C TYR A 325 11.19 22.56 -6.36
N LYS A 326 10.34 23.54 -6.04
CA LYS A 326 9.15 23.83 -6.86
C LYS A 326 9.46 24.50 -8.19
N GLU A 327 10.63 25.09 -8.33
CA GLU A 327 11.06 25.78 -9.56
C GLU A 327 12.29 25.10 -10.16
N PRO A 328 12.56 25.29 -11.47
CA PRO A 328 13.81 24.88 -12.10
C PRO A 328 15.04 25.56 -11.50
N ASN A 329 16.21 24.97 -11.73
CA ASN A 329 17.53 25.45 -11.30
C ASN A 329 17.69 25.58 -9.77
N PHE A 330 17.02 24.71 -9.01
CA PHE A 330 17.11 24.62 -7.54
C PHE A 330 16.60 25.88 -6.82
N ARG A 331 15.49 26.45 -7.31
CA ARG A 331 14.89 27.70 -6.81
C ARG A 331 13.52 27.49 -6.19
N GLY A 332 13.01 28.54 -5.55
CA GLY A 332 11.68 28.55 -4.94
C GLY A 332 11.59 27.77 -3.63
N GLN A 333 10.35 27.49 -3.20
CA GLN A 333 10.07 26.69 -2.02
C GLN A 333 10.62 25.27 -2.22
N SER A 334 11.19 24.72 -1.15
CA SER A 334 11.89 23.43 -1.16
C SER A 334 11.46 22.53 -0.01
N SER A 335 11.46 21.22 -0.22
CA SER A 335 11.39 20.23 0.86
C SER A 335 12.68 19.44 0.94
N VAL A 336 13.19 19.26 2.16
CA VAL A 336 14.36 18.40 2.43
C VAL A 336 13.85 16.99 2.66
N ILE A 337 14.40 16.04 1.91
CA ILE A 337 14.07 14.63 2.01
C ILE A 337 15.18 13.96 2.79
N THR A 338 14.85 13.53 4.00
CA THR A 338 15.76 12.74 4.85
C THR A 338 15.47 11.25 4.65
N GLU A 339 14.21 10.84 4.53
CA GLU A 339 13.75 9.44 4.46
C GLU A 339 12.64 9.21 3.41
N ASP A 340 12.23 7.94 3.25
CA ASP A 340 11.09 7.53 2.43
C ASP A 340 9.84 8.34 2.80
N THR A 341 9.34 9.10 1.84
CA THR A 341 8.22 10.02 2.04
C THR A 341 7.02 9.55 1.22
N THR A 342 6.02 8.99 1.89
CA THR A 342 4.81 8.42 1.26
C THR A 342 3.87 9.47 0.67
N SER A 343 4.00 10.75 1.06
CA SER A 343 3.30 11.87 0.43
C SER A 343 4.08 13.17 0.58
N LEU A 344 4.34 13.85 -0.55
CA LEU A 344 5.08 15.10 -0.60
C LEU A 344 4.29 16.32 -0.09
N SER A 345 3.04 16.12 0.35
CA SER A 345 2.21 17.09 1.06
C SER A 345 2.27 18.51 0.44
N GLN A 346 3.03 19.44 1.02
CA GLN A 346 3.08 20.84 0.63
C GLN A 346 3.68 21.12 -0.76
N ILE A 347 4.50 20.21 -1.28
CA ILE A 347 5.10 20.32 -2.62
C ILE A 347 4.62 19.21 -3.57
N ASN A 348 3.55 18.52 -3.19
CA ASN A 348 2.91 17.48 -3.98
C ASN A 348 2.54 18.04 -5.37
N ASP A 349 2.91 17.29 -6.42
CA ASP A 349 2.68 17.61 -7.83
C ASP A 349 3.17 19.00 -8.22
N GLN A 350 4.24 19.46 -7.56
CA GLN A 350 4.80 20.80 -7.78
C GLN A 350 6.32 20.79 -7.89
N VAL A 351 6.97 19.62 -7.88
CA VAL A 351 8.43 19.50 -7.97
C VAL A 351 8.89 19.72 -9.42
N SER A 352 9.85 20.63 -9.60
CA SER A 352 10.41 20.98 -10.92
C SER A 352 11.93 20.79 -11.01
N SER A 353 12.68 20.80 -9.90
CA SER A 353 14.11 20.44 -9.89
C SER A 353 14.53 19.78 -8.58
N VAL A 354 15.63 19.03 -8.58
CA VAL A 354 16.01 18.17 -7.46
C VAL A 354 17.52 18.14 -7.24
N ARG A 355 17.98 18.44 -6.03
CA ARG A 355 19.35 18.14 -5.60
C ARG A 355 19.40 16.78 -4.92
N VAL A 356 20.31 15.92 -5.34
CA VAL A 356 20.56 14.61 -4.72
C VAL A 356 21.91 14.66 -4.05
N ARG A 357 21.99 14.23 -2.78
CA ARG A 357 23.25 14.15 -2.05
C ARG A 357 24.17 13.15 -2.73
N SER A 358 25.47 13.46 -2.77
CA SER A 358 26.46 12.54 -3.35
C SER A 358 26.34 11.14 -2.74
N GLY A 359 26.40 10.12 -3.59
CA GLY A 359 26.24 8.71 -3.23
C GLY A 359 24.81 8.27 -2.86
N HIS A 360 23.83 9.18 -2.74
CA HIS A 360 22.43 8.83 -2.50
C HIS A 360 21.67 8.64 -3.81
N ARG A 361 20.58 7.89 -3.76
CA ARG A 361 19.64 7.78 -4.88
C ARG A 361 18.24 8.05 -4.35
N ILE A 362 17.40 8.64 -5.19
CA ILE A 362 15.99 8.79 -4.89
C ILE A 362 15.14 8.34 -6.07
N THR A 363 13.99 7.76 -5.78
CA THR A 363 12.98 7.41 -6.79
C THR A 363 11.74 8.24 -6.53
N LEU A 364 11.40 9.13 -7.47
CA LEU A 364 10.16 9.91 -7.43
C LEU A 364 9.01 9.08 -8.00
N TYR A 365 7.81 9.24 -7.45
CA TYR A 365 6.59 8.55 -7.90
C TYR A 365 5.47 9.54 -8.16
N ARG A 366 4.66 9.31 -9.19
CA ARG A 366 3.52 10.16 -9.57
C ARG A 366 2.26 9.99 -8.72
N SER A 367 2.29 9.11 -7.73
CA SER A 367 1.19 8.97 -6.77
C SER A 367 1.74 8.78 -5.36
N SER A 368 0.88 8.99 -4.37
CA SER A 368 1.24 8.74 -2.97
C SER A 368 1.49 7.24 -2.73
N GLN A 369 2.14 6.94 -1.60
CA GLN A 369 2.50 5.58 -1.17
C GLN A 369 3.36 4.80 -2.18
N PHE A 370 4.22 5.51 -2.95
CA PHE A 370 5.15 4.92 -3.92
C PHE A 370 4.45 4.17 -5.07
N ARG A 371 3.34 4.73 -5.55
CA ARG A 371 2.52 4.17 -6.63
C ARG A 371 2.60 5.01 -7.89
N GLY A 372 2.13 4.45 -9.01
CA GLY A 372 2.15 5.11 -10.32
C GLY A 372 3.55 5.14 -10.93
N SER A 373 3.69 5.87 -12.05
CA SER A 373 4.96 5.98 -12.77
C SER A 373 6.08 6.50 -11.86
N SER A 374 7.29 6.00 -12.07
CA SER A 374 8.45 6.31 -11.22
C SER A 374 9.64 6.86 -12.02
N ARG A 375 10.52 7.62 -11.36
CA ARG A 375 11.75 8.15 -11.95
C ARG A 375 12.90 8.12 -10.95
N LEU A 376 13.92 7.33 -11.27
CA LEU A 376 15.15 7.24 -10.51
C LEU A 376 16.04 8.45 -10.80
N LEU A 377 16.55 9.09 -9.75
CA LEU A 377 17.55 10.15 -9.81
C LEU A 377 18.78 9.73 -8.99
N THR A 378 19.90 9.62 -9.68
CA THR A 378 21.21 9.28 -9.11
C THR A 378 22.13 10.50 -8.95
N SER A 379 21.71 11.66 -9.47
CA SER A 379 22.45 12.92 -9.39
C SER A 379 21.49 14.12 -9.39
N SER A 380 22.01 15.29 -9.04
CA SER A 380 21.23 16.53 -9.02
C SER A 380 20.76 16.91 -10.41
N LEU A 381 19.46 17.17 -10.57
CA LEU A 381 18.83 17.49 -11.83
C LEU A 381 18.23 18.91 -11.80
N PRO A 382 18.78 19.87 -12.58
CA PRO A 382 18.32 21.26 -12.56
C PRO A 382 16.94 21.46 -13.17
N SER A 383 16.38 20.49 -13.88
CA SER A 383 15.00 20.49 -14.36
C SER A 383 14.52 19.07 -14.58
N LEU A 384 13.37 18.71 -14.00
CA LEU A 384 12.72 17.44 -14.28
C LEU A 384 12.22 17.39 -15.73
N GLY A 385 11.68 18.51 -16.24
CA GLY A 385 11.26 18.68 -17.63
C GLY A 385 10.21 17.67 -18.11
N GLY A 386 9.72 17.89 -19.34
CA GLY A 386 8.84 16.94 -20.04
C GLY A 386 7.60 16.52 -19.24
N SER A 387 7.25 15.23 -19.31
CA SER A 387 6.11 14.61 -18.63
C SER A 387 6.25 14.50 -17.10
N TRP A 388 7.38 14.91 -16.52
CA TRP A 388 7.69 14.74 -15.10
C TRP A 388 7.66 16.02 -14.27
N ASN A 389 7.61 17.18 -14.93
CA ASN A 389 7.54 18.45 -14.24
C ASN A 389 6.21 18.57 -13.48
N ASN A 390 6.25 18.90 -12.18
CA ASN A 390 5.05 19.03 -11.35
C ASN A 390 4.21 17.74 -11.26
N GLN A 391 4.86 16.58 -11.26
CA GLN A 391 4.16 15.29 -11.19
C GLN A 391 4.57 14.42 -10.00
N ALA A 392 5.56 14.82 -9.20
CA ALA A 392 6.02 13.98 -8.08
C ALA A 392 5.09 14.12 -6.87
N SER A 393 4.61 12.99 -6.34
CA SER A 393 3.71 12.91 -5.19
C SER A 393 4.28 12.09 -4.01
N SER A 394 5.22 11.18 -4.25
CA SER A 394 5.99 10.48 -3.20
C SER A 394 7.43 10.21 -3.62
N VAL A 395 8.32 9.92 -2.67
CA VAL A 395 9.74 9.69 -2.94
C VAL A 395 10.31 8.59 -2.05
N LYS A 396 11.02 7.63 -2.65
CA LYS A 396 11.86 6.68 -1.92
C LYS A 396 13.31 7.15 -1.91
N VAL A 397 13.98 6.90 -0.80
CA VAL A 397 15.38 7.21 -0.57
C VAL A 397 16.16 5.92 -0.44
N TRP A 398 17.13 5.74 -1.32
CA TRP A 398 18.19 4.78 -1.12
C TRP A 398 19.42 5.52 -0.59
N ARG A 399 19.92 5.06 0.56
CA ARG A 399 21.15 5.57 1.16
C ARG A 399 22.27 4.57 0.89
N PRO A 400 23.48 5.06 0.58
CA PRO A 400 24.62 4.17 0.54
C PRO A 400 24.82 3.59 1.95
N PRO A 401 25.08 2.27 2.07
CA PRO A 401 25.41 1.69 3.37
C PRO A 401 26.63 2.40 3.98
N THR A 402 26.58 2.64 5.30
CA THR A 402 27.62 3.37 6.04
C THR A 402 28.86 2.52 6.30
N SER A 403 28.74 1.20 6.15
CA SER A 403 29.80 0.22 6.30
C SER A 403 30.69 0.18 5.05
N ARG A 404 32.00 0.06 5.23
CA ARG A 404 32.94 -0.20 4.15
C ARG A 404 32.74 -1.64 3.66
N TYR A 405 32.94 -1.91 2.38
CA TYR A 405 32.83 -3.25 1.81
C TYR A 405 34.14 -3.64 1.12
N LYS A 406 34.57 -4.89 1.27
CA LYS A 406 35.72 -5.48 0.56
C LYS A 406 35.22 -6.41 -0.53
N VAL A 407 35.92 -6.45 -1.66
CA VAL A 407 35.69 -7.48 -2.68
C VAL A 407 36.09 -8.82 -2.08
N ARG A 408 35.25 -9.86 -2.23
CA ARG A 408 35.52 -11.20 -1.69
C ARG A 408 36.79 -11.78 -2.31
N GLU A 409 37.78 -12.15 -1.48
CA GLU A 409 39.09 -12.64 -1.95
C GLU A 409 39.05 -14.00 -2.68
N THR A 410 38.06 -14.84 -2.41
CA THR A 410 37.94 -16.15 -3.06
C THR A 410 36.55 -16.30 -3.68
N MET A 411 36.51 -16.46 -5.01
CA MET A 411 35.33 -16.90 -5.74
C MET A 411 35.46 -18.38 -6.10
N ASN A 412 34.33 -19.08 -6.01
CA ASN A 412 34.20 -20.41 -6.60
C ASN A 412 34.08 -20.22 -8.13
N THR A 413 35.16 -20.50 -8.87
CA THR A 413 35.33 -20.23 -10.31
C THR A 413 34.57 -21.19 -11.24
N ALA A 414 33.41 -21.67 -10.81
CA ALA A 414 32.49 -22.29 -11.74
C ALA A 414 31.85 -21.17 -12.56
N THR A 415 32.20 -21.08 -13.84
CA THR A 415 31.69 -20.09 -14.81
C THR A 415 30.17 -19.95 -14.65
N MET A 416 29.74 -18.91 -13.96
CA MET A 416 28.34 -18.76 -13.58
C MET A 416 27.67 -17.88 -14.63
N ASN A 417 27.02 -18.52 -15.61
CA ASN A 417 26.06 -17.84 -16.47
C ASN A 417 24.83 -17.53 -15.60
N LEU A 418 24.83 -16.36 -14.98
CA LEU A 418 23.62 -15.85 -14.33
C LEU A 418 22.60 -15.60 -15.44
N GLU A 419 21.46 -16.29 -15.42
CA GLU A 419 20.30 -16.02 -16.27
C GLU A 419 19.10 -15.92 -15.35
N ILE A 420 18.67 -14.70 -15.08
CA ILE A 420 17.52 -14.44 -14.20
C ILE A 420 16.34 -14.21 -15.10
N LEU A 421 15.39 -15.15 -15.10
CA LEU A 421 14.12 -15.01 -15.79
C LEU A 421 13.09 -14.47 -14.80
N LEU A 422 12.82 -13.17 -14.90
CA LEU A 422 11.72 -12.55 -14.15
C LEU A 422 10.50 -12.50 -15.05
N GLU A 423 9.42 -13.18 -14.65
CA GLU A 423 8.11 -13.01 -15.26
C GLU A 423 7.31 -11.99 -14.44
N ARG A 424 7.26 -10.74 -14.92
CA ARG A 424 6.56 -9.66 -14.22
C ARG A 424 5.23 -9.38 -14.91
N SER A 425 4.13 -9.50 -14.18
CA SER A 425 2.85 -8.90 -14.56
C SER A 425 2.57 -7.72 -13.64
N GLN A 426 2.44 -6.53 -14.19
CA GLN A 426 2.11 -5.32 -13.44
C GLN A 426 0.88 -4.65 -14.03
N VAL A 427 0.18 -3.91 -13.17
CA VAL A 427 -0.88 -3.00 -13.61
C VAL A 427 -0.23 -1.65 -13.93
N VAL A 428 -0.46 -1.16 -15.15
CA VAL A 428 0.05 0.12 -15.64
C VAL A 428 -1.12 1.00 -16.09
N GLU A 429 -0.91 2.32 -16.12
CA GLU A 429 -1.84 3.25 -16.75
C GLU A 429 -1.68 3.20 -18.28
N TRP A 430 -2.72 2.77 -18.98
CA TRP A 430 -2.73 2.61 -20.42
C TRP A 430 -3.54 3.71 -21.10
N PRO A 431 -2.95 4.50 -22.03
CA PRO A 431 -3.65 5.59 -22.68
C PRO A 431 -4.65 5.07 -23.71
N VAL A 432 -5.86 5.64 -23.69
CA VAL A 432 -6.93 5.42 -24.66
C VAL A 432 -7.25 6.78 -25.30
N VAL A 433 -6.90 6.91 -26.57
CA VAL A 433 -7.13 8.14 -27.35
C VAL A 433 -8.08 7.85 -28.50
N ALA A 434 -9.13 8.66 -28.61
CA ALA A 434 -10.10 8.58 -29.70
C ALA A 434 -10.50 9.98 -30.15
N GLN A 435 -10.79 10.13 -31.44
CA GLN A 435 -11.10 11.41 -32.03
C GLN A 435 -12.20 11.28 -33.08
N SER A 436 -13.22 12.13 -32.99
CA SER A 436 -14.25 12.27 -34.02
C SER A 436 -14.30 13.69 -34.58
N THR A 437 -14.76 13.78 -35.81
CA THR A 437 -15.13 15.01 -36.51
C THR A 437 -16.65 15.20 -36.42
N LEU A 438 -17.16 16.40 -36.73
CA LEU A 438 -18.61 16.63 -36.78
C LEU A 438 -19.34 15.60 -37.66
N GLN A 439 -18.75 15.19 -38.78
CA GLN A 439 -19.30 14.16 -39.66
C GLN A 439 -19.40 12.78 -39.00
N THR A 440 -18.37 12.36 -38.28
CA THR A 440 -18.33 11.02 -37.64
C THR A 440 -19.11 11.01 -36.32
N LEU A 441 -19.20 12.16 -35.64
CA LEU A 441 -19.99 12.34 -34.42
C LEU A 441 -21.49 12.10 -34.65
N PHE A 442 -21.99 12.52 -35.82
CA PHE A 442 -23.39 12.40 -36.23
C PHE A 442 -23.62 11.34 -37.31
N ALA A 443 -22.70 10.39 -37.49
CA ALA A 443 -22.77 9.39 -38.57
C ALA A 443 -24.09 8.59 -38.59
N ASP A 444 -24.67 8.38 -37.41
CA ASP A 444 -25.92 7.63 -37.24
C ASP A 444 -27.17 8.52 -37.19
N ALA A 445 -27.04 9.85 -37.22
CA ALA A 445 -28.16 10.79 -37.15
C ALA A 445 -28.70 11.12 -38.54
N THR A 446 -30.00 11.01 -38.72
CA THR A 446 -30.68 11.36 -39.98
C THR A 446 -30.86 12.86 -40.12
N ALA A 447 -31.00 13.31 -41.38
CA ALA A 447 -31.26 14.71 -41.72
C ALA A 447 -32.49 15.30 -41.01
N ALA A 448 -33.56 14.51 -40.86
CA ALA A 448 -34.79 14.94 -40.20
C ALA A 448 -34.66 15.02 -38.67
N GLU A 449 -33.84 14.16 -38.07
CA GLU A 449 -33.53 14.25 -36.63
C GLU A 449 -32.70 15.50 -36.34
N MET A 450 -31.77 15.86 -37.23
CA MET A 450 -30.96 17.07 -37.06
C MET A 450 -31.80 18.36 -37.14
N GLU A 451 -32.74 18.44 -38.08
CA GLU A 451 -33.61 19.62 -38.27
C GLU A 451 -34.40 19.96 -36.99
N ARG A 452 -34.93 18.96 -36.29
CA ARG A 452 -35.72 19.16 -35.05
C ARG A 452 -34.96 19.85 -33.92
N HIS A 453 -33.63 19.78 -33.95
CA HIS A 453 -32.77 20.31 -32.90
C HIS A 453 -32.18 21.68 -33.25
N VAL A 454 -32.60 22.28 -34.37
CA VAL A 454 -32.25 23.67 -34.76
C VAL A 454 -33.45 24.59 -34.53
N THR A 455 -33.36 25.52 -33.58
CA THR A 455 -34.48 26.40 -33.16
C THR A 455 -34.22 27.88 -33.51
N HIS A 456 -35.28 28.64 -33.85
CA HIS A 456 -35.22 30.09 -34.06
C HIS A 456 -36.03 30.85 -33.01
N LEU A 457 -35.43 31.84 -32.33
CA LEU A 457 -36.09 32.66 -31.30
C LEU A 457 -36.30 34.11 -31.77
N ASN A 458 -37.51 34.66 -31.53
CA ASN A 458 -37.88 36.06 -31.74
C ASN A 458 -37.90 36.82 -30.40
N LEU A 459 -37.19 37.95 -30.31
CA LEU A 459 -36.91 38.67 -29.06
C LEU A 459 -37.96 39.76 -28.69
N ASP A 460 -39.05 39.93 -29.45
CA ASP A 460 -40.11 40.90 -29.11
C ASP A 460 -40.83 40.61 -27.77
N ASP A 461 -40.80 39.35 -27.30
CA ASP A 461 -41.36 38.92 -26.01
C ASP A 461 -40.63 39.50 -24.78
N PHE A 462 -39.51 40.21 -24.98
CA PHE A 462 -38.69 40.77 -23.90
C PHE A 462 -39.02 42.23 -23.55
N LYS A 463 -39.95 42.89 -24.27
CA LYS A 463 -40.36 44.31 -24.10
C LYS A 463 -41.42 44.55 -23.01
N HIS A 464 -42.11 43.50 -22.56
CA HIS A 464 -43.10 43.55 -21.48
C HIS A 464 -42.66 42.71 -20.28
N LEU A 465 -43.19 43.02 -19.09
CA LEU A 465 -42.87 42.29 -17.86
C LEU A 465 -43.30 40.81 -17.93
N GLY A 466 -44.38 40.52 -18.66
CA GLY A 466 -44.76 39.16 -19.05
C GLY A 466 -45.02 38.24 -17.86
N VAL A 467 -45.63 38.74 -16.79
CA VAL A 467 -45.85 37.97 -15.56
C VAL A 467 -47.12 37.12 -15.71
N SER A 468 -46.98 35.81 -15.48
CA SER A 468 -48.09 34.88 -15.33
C SER A 468 -48.42 34.71 -13.85
N VAL A 469 -49.62 35.11 -13.44
CA VAL A 469 -50.11 35.04 -12.06
C VAL A 469 -51.02 33.83 -11.92
N ARG A 470 -50.73 32.94 -10.97
CA ARG A 470 -51.55 31.77 -10.68
C ARG A 470 -51.48 31.39 -9.21
N THR A 471 -52.52 30.70 -8.73
CA THR A 471 -52.54 30.07 -7.41
C THR A 471 -52.26 28.58 -7.55
N LEU A 472 -51.44 28.03 -6.65
CA LEU A 472 -51.17 26.59 -6.55
C LEU A 472 -51.94 26.01 -5.36
N ILE A 473 -53.27 26.01 -5.46
CA ILE A 473 -54.16 25.62 -4.36
C ILE A 473 -55.07 24.49 -4.84
N ASP A 474 -55.15 23.45 -4.03
CA ASP A 474 -56.13 22.38 -4.22
C ASP A 474 -57.45 22.77 -3.55
N PHE A 475 -58.24 23.60 -4.24
CA PHE A 475 -59.55 24.07 -3.76
C PHE A 475 -60.55 22.93 -3.48
N GLN A 476 -60.28 21.69 -3.89
CA GLN A 476 -61.15 20.55 -3.58
C GLN A 476 -60.87 19.94 -2.21
N ASN A 477 -59.61 20.02 -1.75
CA ASN A 477 -59.15 19.36 -0.53
C ASN A 477 -58.74 20.34 0.59
N GLU A 478 -58.64 21.63 0.27
CA GLU A 478 -58.37 22.70 1.24
C GLU A 478 -59.65 23.54 1.51
N PRO A 479 -59.89 24.00 2.75
CA PRO A 479 -61.11 24.72 3.15
C PRO A 479 -61.12 26.20 2.67
N ILE A 480 -60.63 26.44 1.45
CA ILE A 480 -60.39 27.75 0.87
C ILE A 480 -61.44 27.99 -0.21
N GLN A 481 -62.25 29.02 -0.06
CA GLN A 481 -63.23 29.45 -1.06
C GLN A 481 -62.57 30.22 -2.20
N ALA A 482 -61.66 31.15 -1.88
CA ALA A 482 -61.02 32.01 -2.86
C ALA A 482 -59.68 32.57 -2.37
N VAL A 483 -58.82 32.98 -3.31
CA VAL A 483 -57.61 33.74 -3.03
C VAL A 483 -57.54 34.96 -3.94
N THR A 484 -57.38 36.14 -3.34
CA THR A 484 -57.26 37.40 -4.06
C THR A 484 -55.81 37.86 -4.06
N VAL A 485 -55.25 38.05 -5.25
CA VAL A 485 -53.86 38.46 -5.50
C VAL A 485 -53.85 39.86 -6.09
N GLN A 486 -52.98 40.72 -5.59
CA GLN A 486 -52.71 42.04 -6.14
C GLN A 486 -51.25 42.14 -6.56
N ALA A 487 -50.98 42.77 -7.70
CA ALA A 487 -49.63 43.12 -8.15
C ALA A 487 -49.57 44.59 -8.58
N GLU A 488 -48.44 45.23 -8.34
CA GLU A 488 -48.18 46.62 -8.70
C GLU A 488 -46.76 46.75 -9.26
N TYR A 489 -46.63 47.41 -10.42
CA TYR A 489 -45.37 47.76 -11.04
C TYR A 489 -45.26 49.28 -11.15
N SER A 490 -44.27 49.86 -10.47
CA SER A 490 -43.94 51.29 -10.54
C SER A 490 -42.51 51.51 -11.01
N ALA A 491 -42.33 52.38 -12.01
CA ALA A 491 -41.03 52.74 -12.56
C ALA A 491 -40.98 54.22 -12.96
N LYS A 492 -39.79 54.83 -12.89
CA LYS A 492 -39.55 56.19 -13.40
C LYS A 492 -39.13 56.11 -14.87
N ASP A 493 -39.80 56.87 -15.73
CA ASP A 493 -39.38 57.01 -17.12
C ASP A 493 -38.22 58.02 -17.27
N ASP A 494 -37.75 58.22 -18.50
CA ASP A 494 -36.60 59.09 -18.83
C ASP A 494 -36.81 60.56 -18.48
N THR A 495 -38.06 60.98 -18.24
CA THR A 495 -38.41 62.33 -17.80
C THR A 495 -38.42 62.47 -16.28
N GLY A 496 -38.26 61.36 -15.56
CA GLY A 496 -38.33 61.28 -14.10
C GLY A 496 -39.74 61.09 -13.54
N GLU A 497 -40.75 60.96 -14.39
CA GLU A 497 -42.15 60.73 -14.01
C GLU A 497 -42.35 59.27 -13.59
N VAL A 498 -43.05 59.03 -12.46
CA VAL A 498 -43.35 57.67 -11.97
C VAL A 498 -44.62 57.16 -12.65
N LYS A 499 -44.50 56.09 -13.43
CA LYS A 499 -45.63 55.34 -13.97
C LYS A 499 -45.90 54.12 -13.11
N THR A 500 -47.15 53.96 -12.70
CA THR A 500 -47.62 52.82 -11.89
C THR A 500 -48.69 52.05 -12.64
N PHE A 501 -48.60 50.73 -12.60
CA PHE A 501 -49.52 49.79 -13.23
C PHE A 501 -49.95 48.76 -12.18
N ASP A 502 -51.26 48.58 -12.02
CA ASP A 502 -51.85 47.69 -11.03
C ASP A 502 -52.57 46.51 -11.69
N GLY A 503 -52.62 45.38 -11.00
CA GLY A 503 -53.41 44.21 -11.36
C GLY A 503 -53.99 43.56 -10.12
N ALA A 504 -55.22 43.05 -10.23
CA ALA A 504 -55.90 42.34 -9.15
C ALA A 504 -56.72 41.18 -9.73
N TRP A 505 -56.58 40.01 -9.14
CA TRP A 505 -57.22 38.79 -9.60
C TRP A 505 -57.70 37.96 -8.42
N THR A 506 -58.88 37.38 -8.54
CA THR A 506 -59.43 36.44 -7.57
C THR A 506 -59.51 35.07 -8.22
N PHE A 507 -58.87 34.09 -7.59
CA PHE A 507 -58.84 32.69 -7.99
C PHE A 507 -59.78 31.88 -7.11
N THR A 508 -60.54 31.00 -7.75
CA THR A 508 -61.57 30.14 -7.13
C THR A 508 -61.49 28.75 -7.75
N ALA A 509 -62.22 27.77 -7.20
CA ALA A 509 -62.26 26.41 -7.73
C ALA A 509 -62.62 26.33 -9.23
N ASP A 510 -63.47 27.24 -9.72
CA ASP A 510 -63.92 27.34 -11.11
C ASP A 510 -63.06 28.29 -11.98
N ARG A 511 -62.13 29.05 -11.39
CA ARG A 511 -61.25 29.99 -12.08
C ARG A 511 -59.79 29.83 -11.63
N GLN A 512 -59.14 28.78 -12.14
CA GLN A 512 -57.75 28.42 -11.79
C GLN A 512 -56.73 28.72 -12.91
N GLY A 513 -57.19 29.18 -14.07
CA GLY A 513 -56.30 29.49 -15.20
C GLY A 513 -55.33 30.64 -14.88
N PRO A 514 -54.10 30.62 -15.42
CA PRO A 514 -53.13 31.68 -15.18
C PRO A 514 -53.61 33.01 -15.78
N GLU A 515 -53.54 34.06 -14.98
CA GLU A 515 -53.81 35.45 -15.38
C GLU A 515 -52.51 36.13 -15.85
N LYS A 516 -52.65 37.20 -16.63
CA LYS A 516 -51.49 37.93 -17.20
C LYS A 516 -51.37 39.33 -16.64
N PHE A 517 -50.15 39.69 -16.23
CA PHE A 517 -49.76 41.06 -15.88
C PHE A 517 -48.61 41.52 -16.81
N GLN A 518 -48.93 42.41 -17.74
CA GLN A 518 -48.06 42.77 -18.87
C GLN A 518 -47.80 44.29 -19.00
N PRO A 519 -47.35 44.98 -17.93
CA PRO A 519 -46.93 46.36 -18.11
C PRO A 519 -45.66 46.43 -19.00
N PRO A 520 -45.47 47.55 -19.73
CA PRO A 520 -44.25 47.79 -20.48
C PRO A 520 -43.05 47.94 -19.54
N ILE A 521 -41.89 47.40 -19.92
CA ILE A 521 -40.65 47.59 -19.15
C ILE A 521 -40.17 49.03 -19.34
N ILE A 522 -39.80 49.69 -18.25
CA ILE A 522 -39.33 51.08 -18.23
C ILE A 522 -37.95 51.08 -17.59
N ASN A 523 -36.94 51.57 -18.30
CA ASN A 523 -35.55 51.67 -17.81
C ASN A 523 -35.01 50.36 -17.23
N ASP A 524 -35.26 49.26 -17.94
CA ASP A 524 -34.89 47.89 -17.59
C ASP A 524 -35.39 47.40 -16.22
N ARG A 525 -36.29 48.14 -15.57
CA ARG A 525 -36.86 47.77 -14.28
C ARG A 525 -37.83 46.61 -14.46
N ARG A 526 -37.45 45.45 -13.92
CA ARG A 526 -38.28 44.22 -13.90
C ARG A 526 -38.87 43.91 -12.53
N GLN A 527 -38.63 44.77 -11.56
CA GLN A 527 -39.07 44.59 -10.18
C GLN A 527 -40.48 45.15 -10.00
N TYR A 528 -41.40 44.32 -9.50
CA TYR A 528 -42.77 44.67 -9.13
C TYR A 528 -43.07 44.11 -7.73
N ARG A 529 -44.18 44.54 -7.12
CA ARG A 529 -44.62 44.03 -5.81
C ARG A 529 -45.95 43.32 -5.89
N TYR A 530 -46.20 42.38 -5.00
CA TYR A 530 -47.48 41.66 -4.89
C TYR A 530 -47.87 41.43 -3.43
N ARG A 531 -49.14 41.09 -3.22
CA ARG A 531 -49.70 40.62 -1.95
C ARG A 531 -50.95 39.78 -2.20
N TYR A 532 -51.39 38.99 -1.23
CA TYR A 532 -52.61 38.22 -1.37
C TYR A 532 -53.38 38.09 -0.06
N GLN A 533 -54.66 37.71 -0.14
CA GLN A 533 -55.49 37.34 0.99
C GLN A 533 -56.29 36.07 0.68
N VAL A 534 -56.70 35.34 1.72
CA VAL A 534 -57.43 34.07 1.63
C VAL A 534 -58.85 34.28 2.15
N ILE A 535 -59.82 33.68 1.46
CA ILE A 535 -61.22 33.62 1.86
C ILE A 535 -61.54 32.15 2.09
N TYR A 536 -61.97 31.78 3.29
CA TYR A 536 -62.33 30.41 3.67
C TYR A 536 -63.78 30.06 3.28
N ASP A 537 -64.10 28.77 3.26
CA ASP A 537 -65.46 28.27 2.90
C ASP A 537 -66.59 28.82 3.79
N ASP A 538 -66.27 29.24 5.02
CA ASP A 538 -67.23 29.86 5.95
C ASP A 538 -67.41 31.38 5.73
N GLY A 539 -66.73 31.94 4.73
CA GLY A 539 -66.75 33.36 4.38
C GLY A 539 -65.79 34.21 5.22
N THR A 540 -64.95 33.62 6.06
CA THR A 540 -63.92 34.35 6.81
C THR A 540 -62.81 34.81 5.86
N GLU A 541 -62.47 36.10 5.90
CA GLU A 541 -61.35 36.67 5.13
C GLU A 541 -60.13 36.90 6.04
N THR A 542 -58.95 36.54 5.56
CA THR A 542 -57.69 36.98 6.20
C THR A 542 -57.39 38.43 5.84
N GLU A 543 -56.53 39.09 6.62
CA GLU A 543 -55.89 40.32 6.14
C GLU A 543 -54.99 40.02 4.93
N PHE A 544 -54.77 41.03 4.08
CA PHE A 544 -53.75 40.94 3.04
C PHE A 544 -52.37 40.74 3.66
N THR A 545 -51.57 39.88 3.04
CA THR A 545 -50.15 39.80 3.36
C THR A 545 -49.47 41.16 3.16
N PRO A 546 -48.33 41.41 3.86
CA PRO A 546 -47.48 42.54 3.53
C PRO A 546 -47.06 42.51 2.06
N TRP A 547 -46.79 43.68 1.48
CA TRP A 547 -46.26 43.78 0.12
C TRP A 547 -44.89 43.10 0.02
N GLU A 548 -44.79 42.12 -0.87
CA GLU A 548 -43.55 41.44 -1.22
C GLU A 548 -43.07 41.92 -2.59
N THR A 549 -41.77 42.05 -2.77
CA THR A 549 -41.18 42.56 -4.02
C THR A 549 -40.45 41.45 -4.74
N THR A 550 -40.63 41.32 -6.05
CA THR A 550 -40.06 40.25 -6.86
C THR A 550 -39.75 40.69 -8.30
N THR A 551 -38.98 39.88 -9.00
CA THR A 551 -38.69 39.98 -10.44
C THR A 551 -39.19 38.75 -11.22
N ASN A 552 -39.84 37.80 -10.53
CA ASN A 552 -40.23 36.53 -11.11
C ASN A 552 -41.35 36.70 -12.14
N ARG A 553 -41.19 36.10 -13.33
CA ARG A 553 -42.21 36.11 -14.39
C ARG A 553 -43.31 35.06 -14.20
N ALA A 554 -43.12 34.10 -13.30
CA ALA A 554 -44.17 33.17 -12.87
C ALA A 554 -44.51 33.44 -11.40
N LEU A 555 -45.53 34.26 -11.15
CA LEU A 555 -46.02 34.54 -9.81
C LEU A 555 -46.93 33.40 -9.37
N ASN A 556 -46.36 32.45 -8.65
CA ASN A 556 -47.07 31.32 -8.08
C ASN A 556 -47.43 31.63 -6.62
N ILE A 557 -48.72 31.83 -6.33
CA ILE A 557 -49.21 32.01 -4.97
C ILE A 557 -49.56 30.63 -4.40
N SER A 558 -48.70 30.13 -3.52
CA SER A 558 -48.98 28.97 -2.69
C SER A 558 -49.51 29.46 -1.35
N VAL A 559 -50.71 29.05 -0.98
CA VAL A 559 -51.29 29.36 0.33
C VAL A 559 -51.07 28.17 1.23
N SER A 560 -50.09 28.29 2.13
CA SER A 560 -49.93 27.36 3.25
C SER A 560 -51.02 27.67 4.27
N ASP A 561 -51.85 26.69 4.64
CA ASP A 561 -52.86 26.81 5.70
C ASP A 561 -52.19 27.34 6.99
N PRO A 562 -52.46 28.60 7.41
CA PRO A 562 -51.80 29.19 8.57
C PRO A 562 -52.18 28.51 9.90
N GLY A 563 -53.20 27.65 9.90
CA GLY A 563 -53.58 26.81 11.04
C GLY A 563 -53.03 25.37 11.00
N ARG A 564 -52.26 24.99 9.98
CA ARG A 564 -51.72 23.64 9.83
C ARG A 564 -50.31 23.53 10.40
N LEU A 565 -50.16 22.72 11.44
CA LEU A 565 -48.86 22.28 11.93
C LEU A 565 -48.43 21.05 11.13
N GLU A 566 -47.29 21.16 10.45
CA GLU A 566 -46.71 20.05 9.68
C GLU A 566 -45.21 19.96 9.93
N LEU A 567 -44.81 18.90 10.65
CA LEU A 567 -43.41 18.64 10.99
C LEU A 567 -43.02 17.26 10.47
N GLU A 568 -41.97 17.20 9.66
CA GLU A 568 -41.29 15.94 9.34
C GLU A 568 -40.13 15.73 10.32
N ILE A 569 -40.00 14.53 10.87
CA ILE A 569 -38.97 14.15 11.84
C ILE A 569 -38.14 13.05 11.20
N SER A 570 -36.84 13.26 11.11
CA SER A 570 -35.92 12.29 10.50
C SER A 570 -34.78 11.93 11.44
N ALA A 571 -34.65 10.65 11.73
CA ALA A 571 -33.48 10.04 12.38
C ALA A 571 -32.58 9.32 11.37
N ALA A 572 -32.61 9.72 10.09
CA ALA A 572 -31.80 9.06 9.04
C ALA A 572 -30.29 9.12 9.29
N THR A 573 -29.80 10.10 10.06
CA THR A 573 -28.39 10.27 10.40
C THR A 573 -27.99 9.60 11.71
N VAL A 574 -28.93 8.94 12.40
CA VAL A 574 -28.65 8.18 13.62
C VAL A 574 -27.89 6.90 13.27
N ASN A 575 -26.86 6.58 14.05
CA ASN A 575 -26.10 5.35 13.94
C ASN A 575 -26.91 4.20 14.57
N TRP A 576 -27.63 3.47 13.72
CA TRP A 576 -28.49 2.36 14.11
C TRP A 576 -27.75 1.10 14.57
N ASP A 577 -26.43 1.01 14.35
CA ASP A 577 -25.62 -0.06 14.92
C ASP A 577 -25.48 0.10 16.45
N LEU A 578 -25.58 1.34 16.93
CA LEU A 578 -25.49 1.68 18.35
C LEU A 578 -26.86 1.94 18.99
N VAL A 579 -27.83 2.40 18.20
CA VAL A 579 -29.17 2.79 18.65
C VAL A 579 -30.23 1.84 18.09
N LYS A 580 -31.00 1.21 18.98
CA LYS A 580 -32.10 0.29 18.64
C LYS A 580 -33.36 1.05 18.21
N SER A 581 -33.74 2.08 18.97
CA SER A 581 -34.86 2.97 18.64
C SER A 581 -34.71 4.34 19.29
N VAL A 582 -35.41 5.34 18.75
CA VAL A 582 -35.52 6.67 19.36
C VAL A 582 -37.00 6.97 19.57
N VAL A 583 -37.38 7.22 20.82
CA VAL A 583 -38.73 7.65 21.21
C VAL A 583 -38.73 9.17 21.33
N ILE A 584 -39.63 9.83 20.60
CA ILE A 584 -39.80 11.28 20.57
C ILE A 584 -41.17 11.63 21.11
N LYS A 585 -41.22 12.47 22.13
CA LYS A 585 -42.47 13.06 22.64
C LYS A 585 -42.49 14.54 22.29
N MET A 586 -43.55 14.98 21.62
CA MET A 586 -43.71 16.37 21.18
C MET A 586 -45.02 16.95 21.70
N SER A 587 -45.06 18.26 21.99
CA SER A 587 -46.24 18.96 22.48
C SER A 587 -46.29 20.40 21.97
N TYR A 588 -47.46 20.84 21.48
CA TYR A 588 -47.71 22.22 21.06
C TYR A 588 -49.01 22.76 21.66
N GLY A 589 -48.98 23.99 22.16
CA GLY A 589 -50.16 24.72 22.64
C GLY A 589 -49.88 26.21 22.79
N ASP A 590 -50.90 27.04 22.55
CA ASP A 590 -50.82 28.50 22.66
C ASP A 590 -52.08 29.03 23.37
N PRO A 591 -52.07 29.12 24.71
CA PRO A 591 -53.21 29.57 25.49
C PRO A 591 -53.62 31.01 25.19
N GLU A 592 -52.70 31.89 24.77
CA GLU A 592 -53.01 33.29 24.45
C GLU A 592 -53.89 33.41 23.21
N ARG A 593 -53.77 32.45 22.28
CA ARG A 593 -54.63 32.30 21.10
C ARG A 593 -55.78 31.30 21.27
N GLY A 594 -55.97 30.77 22.46
CA GLY A 594 -57.02 29.80 22.78
C GLY A 594 -56.76 28.39 22.22
N ILE A 595 -55.51 28.03 21.94
CA ILE A 595 -55.09 26.70 21.48
C ILE A 595 -54.69 25.85 22.69
N ASN A 596 -55.46 24.79 22.97
CA ASN A 596 -55.13 23.83 24.03
C ASN A 596 -53.92 22.95 23.63
N PRO A 597 -53.05 22.56 24.58
CA PRO A 597 -51.90 21.71 24.29
C PRO A 597 -52.29 20.34 23.71
N VAL A 598 -51.67 19.97 22.61
CA VAL A 598 -51.76 18.65 21.97
C VAL A 598 -50.39 17.99 22.00
N ALA A 599 -50.32 16.76 22.50
CA ALA A 599 -49.08 15.99 22.56
C ALA A 599 -49.15 14.70 21.72
N LYS A 600 -48.03 14.36 21.07
CA LYS A 600 -47.83 13.14 20.29
C LYS A 600 -46.55 12.43 20.71
N THR A 601 -46.50 11.12 20.48
CA THR A 601 -45.30 10.31 20.70
C THR A 601 -45.04 9.44 19.48
N PHE A 602 -43.79 9.41 19.05
CA PHE A 602 -43.30 8.67 17.90
C PHE A 602 -42.16 7.76 18.32
N GLU A 603 -42.05 6.60 17.67
CA GLU A 603 -40.87 5.73 17.76
C GLU A 603 -40.25 5.59 16.36
N LEU A 604 -38.95 5.89 16.29
CA LEU A 604 -38.12 5.77 15.09
C LEU A 604 -37.15 4.60 15.24
N THR A 605 -36.94 3.86 14.15
CA THR A 605 -36.04 2.69 14.07
C THR A 605 -35.30 2.71 12.73
N ALA A 606 -34.28 1.86 12.56
CA ALA A 606 -33.57 1.72 11.28
C ALA A 606 -34.50 1.45 10.08
N MET A 607 -35.55 0.65 10.26
CA MET A 607 -36.53 0.35 9.20
C MET A 607 -37.50 1.51 8.96
N ASN A 608 -37.73 2.35 9.95
CA ASN A 608 -38.69 3.45 9.92
C ASN A 608 -38.06 4.71 10.54
N PRO A 609 -37.06 5.32 9.87
CA PRO A 609 -36.30 6.42 10.45
C PRO A 609 -37.03 7.76 10.36
N ASN A 610 -38.17 7.83 9.65
CA ASN A 610 -38.92 9.06 9.42
C ASN A 610 -40.36 8.96 9.93
N ARG A 611 -40.86 10.06 10.49
CA ARG A 611 -42.26 10.24 10.91
C ARG A 611 -42.73 11.65 10.56
N LYS A 612 -44.03 11.79 10.38
CA LYS A 612 -44.68 13.08 10.11
C LYS A 612 -45.72 13.34 11.17
N TRP A 613 -45.72 14.55 11.72
CA TRP A 613 -46.82 15.06 12.54
C TRP A 613 -47.59 16.10 11.75
N VAL A 614 -48.87 15.84 11.50
CA VAL A 614 -49.81 16.80 10.93
C VAL A 614 -50.93 17.02 11.94
N GLU A 615 -51.20 18.27 12.28
CA GLU A 615 -52.32 18.68 13.14
C GLU A 615 -52.92 19.99 12.59
N ARG A 616 -54.24 20.18 12.75
CA ARG A 616 -54.93 21.39 12.30
C ARG A 616 -55.55 22.14 13.47
N PHE A 617 -55.28 23.44 13.53
CA PHE A 617 -55.79 24.37 14.52
C PHE A 617 -56.72 25.39 13.83
N LYS A 618 -57.70 25.91 14.57
CA LYS A 618 -58.66 26.89 14.04
C LYS A 618 -58.11 28.31 13.99
N GLN A 619 -56.94 28.53 14.59
CA GLN A 619 -56.25 29.80 14.70
C GLN A 619 -54.87 29.67 14.05
N GLN A 620 -54.29 30.79 13.62
CA GLN A 620 -52.93 30.81 13.10
C GLN A 620 -51.94 30.32 14.16
N ILE A 621 -51.11 29.33 13.81
CA ILE A 621 -50.07 28.81 14.68
C ILE A 621 -48.84 29.71 14.68
N GLN A 622 -48.22 29.90 15.86
CA GLN A 622 -46.93 30.56 16.04
C GLN A 622 -46.20 30.00 17.27
N GLY A 623 -44.93 30.33 17.44
CA GLY A 623 -44.10 29.90 18.57
C GLY A 623 -43.41 28.56 18.31
N ASP A 624 -43.13 27.82 19.39
CA ASP A 624 -42.33 26.60 19.36
C ASP A 624 -43.11 25.38 19.85
N VAL A 625 -42.71 24.22 19.35
CA VAL A 625 -43.09 22.88 19.80
C VAL A 625 -42.05 22.37 20.79
N GLU A 626 -42.49 21.92 21.96
CA GLU A 626 -41.61 21.27 22.93
C GLU A 626 -41.37 19.81 22.52
N MET A 627 -40.10 19.41 22.44
CA MET A 627 -39.68 18.07 22.02
C MET A 627 -38.75 17.43 23.07
N LYS A 628 -39.03 16.18 23.46
CA LYS A 628 -38.17 15.37 24.33
C LYS A 628 -37.77 14.06 23.63
N LEU A 629 -36.48 13.74 23.65
CA LEU A 629 -35.90 12.55 23.00
C LEU A 629 -35.47 11.49 24.03
N THR A 630 -35.67 10.23 23.69
CA THR A 630 -35.21 9.07 24.46
C THR A 630 -34.61 8.04 23.52
N TYR A 631 -33.30 7.81 23.62
CA TYR A 631 -32.56 6.85 22.81
C TYR A 631 -32.53 5.50 23.53
N CYS A 632 -33.07 4.47 22.90
CA CYS A 632 -32.93 3.08 23.30
C CYS A 632 -31.74 2.49 22.53
N MET A 633 -30.67 2.13 23.22
CA MET A 633 -29.42 1.63 22.63
C MET A 633 -29.53 0.14 22.27
N ALA A 634 -28.65 -0.33 21.38
CA ALA A 634 -28.60 -1.74 20.95
C ALA A 634 -28.28 -2.73 22.10
N ASP A 635 -27.66 -2.25 23.18
CA ASP A 635 -27.37 -3.01 24.41
C ASP A 635 -28.48 -2.89 25.48
N ASP A 636 -29.70 -2.54 25.05
CA ASP A 636 -30.91 -2.34 25.87
C ASP A 636 -30.82 -1.21 26.92
N LYS A 637 -29.82 -0.32 26.84
CA LYS A 637 -29.75 0.89 27.69
C LYS A 637 -30.64 2.03 27.16
N VAL A 638 -31.03 2.94 28.05
CA VAL A 638 -31.88 4.10 27.72
C VAL A 638 -31.17 5.41 28.09
N PHE A 639 -31.12 6.36 27.16
CA PHE A 639 -30.59 7.71 27.35
C PHE A 639 -31.67 8.76 27.05
N GLU A 640 -32.01 9.59 28.04
CA GLU A 640 -32.91 10.72 27.86
C GLU A 640 -32.11 11.99 27.58
N ALA A 641 -32.42 12.69 26.49
CA ALA A 641 -31.83 13.99 26.20
C ALA A 641 -32.63 15.11 26.88
N GLU A 642 -31.97 16.27 27.02
CA GLU A 642 -32.64 17.49 27.50
C GLU A 642 -33.75 17.93 26.54
N PRO A 643 -34.86 18.51 27.04
CA PRO A 643 -35.94 19.04 26.20
C PRO A 643 -35.45 20.14 25.25
N GLN A 644 -36.00 20.13 24.04
CA GLN A 644 -35.67 21.05 22.96
C GLN A 644 -36.93 21.82 22.52
N GLN A 645 -36.74 23.06 22.06
CA GLN A 645 -37.80 23.87 21.44
C GLN A 645 -37.55 23.92 19.93
N VAL A 646 -38.60 23.71 19.15
CA VAL A 646 -38.55 23.61 17.68
C VAL A 646 -39.59 24.57 17.11
N SER A 647 -39.22 25.42 16.16
CA SER A 647 -40.16 26.38 15.57
C SER A 647 -41.31 25.66 14.84
N VAL A 648 -42.55 26.15 14.99
CA VAL A 648 -43.69 25.64 14.19
C VAL A 648 -43.55 25.89 12.69
N THR A 649 -42.61 26.72 12.26
CA THR A 649 -42.34 27.02 10.85
C THR A 649 -41.27 26.09 10.24
N GLU A 650 -40.71 25.18 11.01
CA GLU A 650 -39.67 24.25 10.55
C GLU A 650 -40.31 23.10 9.78
N ASN A 651 -39.81 22.75 8.58
CA ASN A 651 -40.43 21.68 7.79
C ASN A 651 -39.83 20.29 8.10
N LEU A 652 -38.57 20.23 8.56
CA LEU A 652 -37.83 19.00 8.82
C LEU A 652 -36.97 19.14 10.08
N ILE A 653 -37.14 18.22 11.02
CA ILE A 653 -36.37 18.09 12.25
C ILE A 653 -35.43 16.89 12.11
N ALA A 654 -34.12 17.15 12.03
CA ALA A 654 -33.11 16.11 11.98
C ALA A 654 -32.64 15.70 13.40
N ILE A 655 -32.91 14.46 13.79
CA ILE A 655 -32.45 13.87 15.05
C ILE A 655 -30.96 13.51 14.91
N ARG A 656 -30.15 14.00 15.83
CA ARG A 656 -28.70 13.75 15.85
C ARG A 656 -28.35 12.52 16.67
N ASN A 657 -27.13 12.02 16.50
CA ASN A 657 -26.59 10.96 17.35
C ASN A 657 -26.49 11.37 18.82
N PRO A 658 -26.73 10.45 19.77
CA PRO A 658 -26.48 10.72 21.18
C PRO A 658 -25.00 11.05 21.39
N GLN A 659 -24.70 12.10 22.18
CA GLN A 659 -23.34 12.50 22.52
C GLN A 659 -22.76 11.52 23.56
N VAL A 660 -22.30 10.35 23.10
CA VAL A 660 -21.63 9.34 23.93
C VAL A 660 -20.19 9.17 23.46
N ASP A 661 -19.24 9.29 24.38
CA ASP A 661 -17.81 9.04 24.11
C ASP A 661 -17.54 7.53 24.20
N ILE A 662 -16.49 7.02 23.55
CA ILE A 662 -16.17 5.59 23.48
C ILE A 662 -14.76 5.37 23.98
N LEU A 663 -14.60 4.45 24.94
CA LEU A 663 -13.31 3.89 25.33
C LEU A 663 -13.01 2.70 24.42
N ASN A 664 -11.96 2.79 23.60
CA ASN A 664 -11.57 1.75 22.66
C ASN A 664 -10.21 1.13 23.04
N ILE A 665 -10.23 -0.18 23.33
CA ILE A 665 -9.07 -0.95 23.75
C ILE A 665 -8.76 -2.04 22.73
N THR A 666 -7.55 -2.02 22.16
CA THR A 666 -7.05 -3.08 21.27
C THR A 666 -6.18 -4.04 22.05
N LEU A 667 -6.48 -5.34 21.98
CA LEU A 667 -5.72 -6.42 22.59
C LEU A 667 -4.79 -7.03 21.54
N VAL A 668 -3.49 -7.04 21.83
CA VAL A 668 -2.47 -7.57 20.91
C VAL A 668 -1.67 -8.68 21.58
N PRO A 669 -1.82 -9.95 21.14
CA PRO A 669 -0.92 -11.05 21.50
C PRO A 669 0.54 -10.75 21.12
N ALA A 670 1.50 -10.95 22.04
CA ALA A 670 2.93 -10.77 21.77
C ALA A 670 3.80 -11.75 22.59
N GLY A 671 5.06 -11.94 22.23
CA GLY A 671 5.99 -12.83 22.94
C GLY A 671 6.08 -14.24 22.36
N HIS A 672 6.30 -15.27 23.20
CA HIS A 672 6.58 -16.65 22.80
C HIS A 672 5.34 -17.56 22.85
N TRP A 673 4.74 -17.83 21.68
CA TRP A 673 3.43 -18.52 21.59
C TRP A 673 3.50 -20.00 21.17
N ASP A 674 4.66 -20.53 20.80
CA ASP A 674 4.79 -21.87 20.20
C ASP A 674 4.22 -23.00 21.08
N ASN A 675 4.37 -22.86 22.40
CA ASN A 675 3.92 -23.84 23.40
C ASN A 675 2.64 -23.43 24.14
N VAL A 676 1.97 -22.36 23.73
CA VAL A 676 0.72 -21.91 24.37
C VAL A 676 -0.45 -22.79 23.91
N ALA A 677 -1.26 -23.27 24.85
CA ALA A 677 -2.52 -23.94 24.57
C ALA A 677 -3.67 -22.93 24.46
N GLN A 678 -3.76 -22.00 25.41
CA GLN A 678 -4.68 -20.87 25.36
C GLN A 678 -4.24 -19.79 26.34
N THR A 679 -4.61 -18.54 26.05
CA THR A 679 -4.52 -17.41 26.96
C THR A 679 -5.92 -16.83 27.16
N VAL A 680 -6.33 -16.60 28.41
CA VAL A 680 -7.63 -16.03 28.76
C VAL A 680 -7.41 -14.63 29.31
N VAL A 681 -7.91 -13.61 28.60
CA VAL A 681 -7.78 -12.21 28.98
C VAL A 681 -9.10 -11.72 29.55
N SER A 682 -9.09 -11.16 30.75
CA SER A 682 -10.27 -10.57 31.40
C SER A 682 -10.07 -9.07 31.52
N LEU A 683 -11.04 -8.29 31.04
CA LEU A 683 -11.09 -6.84 31.16
C LEU A 683 -12.26 -6.43 32.04
N GLN A 684 -12.09 -5.31 32.73
CA GLN A 684 -13.13 -4.70 33.53
C GLN A 684 -13.02 -3.17 33.57
N TYR A 685 -14.14 -2.49 33.35
CA TYR A 685 -14.28 -1.04 33.47
C TYR A 685 -15.41 -0.71 34.44
N ASP A 686 -15.11 0.05 35.49
CA ASP A 686 -16.12 0.55 36.43
C ASP A 686 -16.59 1.92 35.98
N ALA A 687 -17.89 2.06 35.70
CA ALA A 687 -18.52 3.28 35.22
C ALA A 687 -19.19 4.11 36.34
N GLY A 688 -18.93 3.76 37.60
CA GLY A 688 -19.51 4.41 38.77
C GLY A 688 -20.95 3.98 39.05
N ALA A 689 -21.45 4.37 40.23
CA ALA A 689 -22.80 4.02 40.72
C ALA A 689 -23.12 2.52 40.71
N GLY A 690 -22.11 1.68 40.96
CA GLY A 690 -22.24 0.22 41.01
C GLY A 690 -22.35 -0.48 39.64
N ARG A 691 -22.05 0.23 38.54
CA ARG A 691 -22.06 -0.36 37.18
C ARG A 691 -20.65 -0.75 36.77
N VAL A 692 -20.47 -2.03 36.49
CA VAL A 692 -19.19 -2.60 36.07
C VAL A 692 -19.40 -3.33 34.74
N TYR A 693 -18.50 -3.10 33.79
CA TYR A 693 -18.46 -3.74 32.49
C TYR A 693 -17.28 -4.70 32.44
N ASP A 694 -17.52 -6.00 32.35
CA ASP A 694 -16.49 -7.02 32.19
C ASP A 694 -16.58 -7.72 30.82
N LYS A 695 -15.43 -8.17 30.32
CA LYS A 695 -15.33 -8.93 29.07
C LYS A 695 -14.17 -9.91 29.13
N VAL A 696 -14.36 -11.09 28.55
CA VAL A 696 -13.32 -12.13 28.47
C VAL A 696 -13.02 -12.47 27.01
N TYR A 697 -11.74 -12.52 26.66
CA TYR A 697 -11.23 -12.94 25.36
C TYR A 697 -10.35 -14.19 25.51
N ARG A 698 -10.29 -15.02 24.48
CA ARG A 698 -9.44 -16.22 24.43
C ARG A 698 -8.55 -16.17 23.20
N PHE A 699 -7.25 -16.29 23.40
CA PHE A 699 -6.24 -16.28 22.35
C PHE A 699 -5.50 -17.62 22.34
N THR A 700 -5.19 -18.12 21.16
CA THR A 700 -4.46 -19.38 20.93
C THR A 700 -3.24 -19.19 20.03
N LYS A 701 -3.14 -18.06 19.32
CA LYS A 701 -2.04 -17.70 18.41
C LYS A 701 -1.83 -16.18 18.36
N LEU A 702 -0.68 -15.76 17.83
CA LEU A 702 -0.28 -14.34 17.69
C LEU A 702 -1.26 -13.48 16.89
N THR A 703 -2.06 -14.08 16.00
CA THR A 703 -3.02 -13.36 15.15
C THR A 703 -4.42 -13.22 15.76
N ASP A 704 -4.66 -13.72 16.97
CA ASP A 704 -5.97 -13.68 17.64
C ASP A 704 -6.30 -12.34 18.30
N GLY A 705 -5.73 -11.22 17.82
CA GLY A 705 -6.01 -9.89 18.37
C GLY A 705 -7.51 -9.55 18.40
N ALA A 706 -7.91 -8.68 19.33
CA ALA A 706 -9.31 -8.33 19.52
C ALA A 706 -9.49 -6.87 19.94
N GLU A 707 -10.70 -6.33 19.76
CA GLU A 707 -11.06 -5.00 20.24
C GLU A 707 -12.18 -5.07 21.29
N TRP A 708 -12.10 -4.19 22.27
CA TRP A 708 -13.11 -3.99 23.29
C TRP A 708 -13.50 -2.52 23.35
N GLN A 709 -14.76 -2.23 23.04
CA GLN A 709 -15.33 -0.89 23.06
C GLN A 709 -16.32 -0.76 24.20
N VAL A 710 -16.21 0.34 24.95
CA VAL A 710 -17.13 0.68 26.04
C VAL A 710 -17.67 2.09 25.84
N LEU A 711 -18.99 2.21 25.80
CA LEU A 711 -19.66 3.51 25.76
C LEU A 711 -19.51 4.21 27.12
N LEU A 712 -18.87 5.37 27.11
CA LEU A 712 -18.61 6.21 28.28
C LEU A 712 -19.80 7.13 28.55
N ARG A 713 -20.23 7.16 29.81
CA ARG A 713 -21.22 8.12 30.30
C ARG A 713 -20.58 9.41 30.80
N ASP A 714 -19.41 9.28 31.42
CA ASP A 714 -18.52 10.38 31.75
C ASP A 714 -17.25 10.24 30.89
N PRO A 715 -17.02 11.14 29.92
CA PRO A 715 -15.81 11.15 29.09
C PRO A 715 -14.50 11.17 29.88
N ASN A 716 -14.52 11.62 31.14
CA ASN A 716 -13.34 11.71 32.00
C ASN A 716 -13.04 10.41 32.74
N GLN A 717 -14.00 9.48 32.84
CA GLN A 717 -13.82 8.20 33.50
C GLN A 717 -13.34 7.17 32.46
N ARG A 718 -12.05 7.13 32.16
CA ARG A 718 -11.46 6.23 31.13
C ARG A 718 -10.55 5.13 31.68
N THR A 719 -10.57 4.91 32.99
CA THR A 719 -9.71 3.94 33.66
C THR A 719 -10.35 2.56 33.69
N PHE A 720 -9.66 1.56 33.16
CA PHE A 720 -10.07 0.16 33.17
C PHE A 720 -8.94 -0.71 33.74
N ARG A 721 -9.27 -1.95 34.09
CA ARG A 721 -8.31 -2.96 34.53
C ARG A 721 -8.38 -4.21 33.69
N TYR A 722 -7.27 -4.92 33.56
CA TYR A 722 -7.18 -6.17 32.83
C TYR A 722 -6.28 -7.17 33.55
N LYS A 723 -6.54 -8.46 33.36
CA LYS A 723 -5.67 -9.55 33.82
C LYS A 723 -5.68 -10.68 32.79
N TYR A 724 -4.68 -11.56 32.81
CA TYR A 724 -4.69 -12.70 31.90
C TYR A 724 -4.01 -13.95 32.47
N LEU A 725 -4.52 -15.11 32.03
CA LEU A 725 -4.01 -16.42 32.38
C LEU A 725 -3.53 -17.12 31.11
N VAL A 726 -2.24 -17.43 31.03
CA VAL A 726 -1.64 -18.27 29.99
C VAL A 726 -1.66 -19.71 30.46
N VAL A 727 -2.11 -20.63 29.62
CA VAL A 727 -2.05 -22.07 29.81
C VAL A 727 -1.21 -22.66 28.70
N TYR A 728 -0.16 -23.40 29.06
CA TYR A 728 0.76 -24.05 28.13
C TYR A 728 0.29 -25.47 27.80
N LYS A 729 0.74 -25.98 26.65
CA LYS A 729 0.42 -27.35 26.18
C LYS A 729 0.93 -28.45 27.11
N ASP A 730 1.95 -28.15 27.92
CA ASP A 730 2.53 -29.06 28.91
C ASP A 730 1.77 -29.07 30.26
N GLY A 731 0.67 -28.33 30.37
CA GLY A 731 -0.18 -28.25 31.55
C GLY A 731 0.26 -27.20 32.59
N ARG A 732 1.35 -26.47 32.37
CA ARG A 732 1.71 -25.31 33.20
C ARG A 732 0.81 -24.11 32.90
N SER A 733 0.74 -23.18 33.86
CA SER A 733 0.04 -21.91 33.68
C SER A 733 0.79 -20.74 34.30
N GLU A 734 0.64 -19.57 33.70
CA GLU A 734 1.16 -18.29 34.17
C GLU A 734 -0.02 -17.32 34.31
N GLU A 735 -0.20 -16.69 35.47
CA GLU A 735 -1.24 -15.68 35.67
C GLU A 735 -0.59 -14.31 35.90
N VAL A 736 -0.99 -13.34 35.09
CA VAL A 736 -0.72 -11.93 35.32
C VAL A 736 -1.94 -11.33 35.99
N ASP A 737 -1.76 -10.88 37.23
CA ASP A 737 -2.81 -10.30 38.06
C ASP A 737 -3.26 -8.92 37.52
N TRP A 738 -4.34 -8.37 38.09
CA TRP A 738 -4.97 -7.13 37.64
C TRP A 738 -4.00 -5.96 37.49
N GLN A 739 -3.87 -5.50 36.25
CA GLN A 739 -3.19 -4.28 35.83
C GLN A 739 -4.24 -3.18 35.58
N THR A 740 -3.88 -1.90 35.73
CA THR A 740 -4.77 -0.77 35.48
C THR A 740 -4.20 0.12 34.38
N GLN A 741 -5.05 0.59 33.46
CA GLN A 741 -4.70 1.48 32.37
C GLN A 741 -5.79 2.54 32.17
N THR A 742 -5.42 3.70 31.64
CA THR A 742 -6.33 4.84 31.44
C THR A 742 -6.23 5.35 30.02
N GLY A 743 -7.40 5.60 29.41
CA GLY A 743 -7.51 6.12 28.05
C GLY A 743 -7.57 5.02 26.99
N ASP A 744 -7.74 5.44 25.74
CA ASP A 744 -7.74 4.55 24.58
C ASP A 744 -6.34 4.00 24.32
N GLY A 745 -6.26 2.81 23.75
CA GLY A 745 -4.99 2.28 23.26
C GLY A 745 -4.85 0.77 23.32
N THR A 746 -3.61 0.34 23.22
CA THR A 746 -3.27 -1.08 23.08
C THR A 746 -2.89 -1.69 24.42
N VAL A 747 -3.47 -2.85 24.72
CA VAL A 747 -3.02 -3.76 25.78
C VAL A 747 -2.26 -4.90 25.12
N THR A 748 -0.96 -4.97 25.40
CA THR A 748 -0.11 -6.06 24.93
C THR A 748 -0.24 -7.25 25.88
N VAL A 749 -0.70 -8.38 25.38
CA VAL A 749 -0.75 -9.66 26.10
C VAL A 749 0.54 -10.40 25.79
N TYR A 750 1.57 -10.13 26.60
CA TYR A 750 2.91 -10.67 26.41
C TYR A 750 3.06 -12.03 27.10
N VAL A 751 3.50 -13.04 26.35
CA VAL A 751 3.79 -14.38 26.88
C VAL A 751 5.31 -14.56 27.00
N GLU A 752 5.83 -14.71 28.23
CA GLU A 752 7.26 -14.90 28.47
C GLU A 752 7.78 -16.25 27.93
N GLY A 753 6.90 -17.27 27.86
CA GLY A 753 7.19 -18.60 27.34
C GLY A 753 7.56 -19.61 28.44
N THR A 754 7.78 -20.87 28.07
CA THR A 754 8.15 -21.90 29.05
C THR A 754 9.61 -21.77 29.47
N PRO A 755 9.95 -21.66 30.78
CA PRO A 755 11.34 -21.53 31.22
C PRO A 755 12.17 -22.73 30.76
N GLN A 756 13.34 -22.44 30.22
CA GLN A 756 14.26 -23.42 29.62
C GLN A 756 15.39 -23.77 30.60
N LEU A 757 15.92 -24.99 30.49
CA LEU A 757 17.24 -25.37 30.95
C LEU A 757 18.20 -25.15 29.77
N VAL A 758 19.22 -24.32 29.97
CA VAL A 758 20.23 -23.99 28.95
C VAL A 758 21.58 -24.37 29.53
N VAL A 759 22.28 -25.27 28.84
CA VAL A 759 23.61 -25.74 29.23
C VAL A 759 24.57 -25.46 28.10
N LYS A 760 25.56 -24.59 28.35
CA LYS A 760 26.69 -24.42 27.43
C LYS A 760 27.68 -25.55 27.67
N VAL A 761 28.07 -26.24 26.61
CA VAL A 761 29.00 -27.37 26.66
C VAL A 761 30.23 -26.99 25.87
N SER A 762 31.38 -26.94 26.54
CA SER A 762 32.62 -26.44 25.96
C SER A 762 33.73 -27.48 26.03
N ILE A 763 34.39 -27.75 24.91
CA ILE A 763 35.62 -28.54 24.84
C ILE A 763 36.79 -27.59 24.57
N PRO A 764 37.79 -27.48 25.48
CA PRO A 764 38.95 -26.62 25.29
C PRO A 764 39.75 -26.94 24.03
N ILE A 765 40.55 -25.99 23.53
CA ILE A 765 41.34 -26.10 22.28
C ILE A 765 42.24 -27.35 22.25
N HIS A 766 42.91 -27.66 23.37
CA HIS A 766 43.74 -28.87 23.52
C HIS A 766 42.92 -30.18 23.70
N GLY A 767 41.60 -30.11 23.58
CA GLY A 767 40.68 -31.22 23.78
C GLY A 767 40.71 -32.27 22.67
N PHE A 768 41.17 -31.88 21.47
CA PHE A 768 41.17 -32.71 20.25
C PHE A 768 42.55 -33.18 19.79
N ASP A 769 43.61 -32.91 20.57
CA ASP A 769 45.00 -33.24 20.21
C ASP A 769 45.26 -34.74 19.93
N ALA A 770 44.41 -35.66 20.42
CA ALA A 770 44.43 -37.08 20.03
C ALA A 770 43.03 -37.73 19.98
N VAL A 771 42.00 -36.94 19.68
CA VAL A 771 40.60 -37.38 19.61
C VAL A 771 40.01 -36.90 18.29
N ALA A 772 39.37 -37.79 17.53
CA ALA A 772 38.71 -37.46 16.27
C ALA A 772 37.29 -36.89 16.47
N ALA A 773 36.59 -37.33 17.51
CA ALA A 773 35.25 -36.83 17.85
C ALA A 773 34.93 -37.03 19.33
N ALA A 774 33.97 -36.27 19.84
CA ALA A 774 33.36 -36.49 21.15
C ALA A 774 31.83 -36.41 21.04
N THR A 775 31.13 -37.25 21.79
CA THR A 775 29.67 -37.17 21.93
C THR A 775 29.30 -37.02 23.39
N VAL A 776 28.32 -36.15 23.65
CA VAL A 776 27.82 -35.85 25.00
C VAL A 776 26.33 -36.13 25.01
N LYS A 777 25.93 -37.17 25.72
CA LYS A 777 24.54 -37.60 25.85
C LYS A 777 23.97 -37.06 27.16
N PHE A 778 22.92 -36.26 27.08
CA PHE A 778 22.18 -35.69 28.20
C PHE A 778 20.93 -36.52 28.50
N GLY A 779 20.59 -36.66 29.78
CA GLY A 779 19.32 -37.21 30.25
C GLY A 779 18.68 -36.26 31.27
N TYR A 780 17.46 -35.80 30.99
CA TYR A 780 16.70 -34.87 31.83
C TYR A 780 15.21 -35.20 31.80
N GLY A 781 14.69 -35.72 32.91
CA GLY A 781 13.37 -36.36 32.93
C GLY A 781 13.36 -37.60 32.02
N ASP A 782 12.37 -37.68 31.12
CA ASP A 782 12.27 -38.72 30.09
C ASP A 782 13.00 -38.34 28.78
N GLU A 783 13.53 -37.12 28.67
CA GLU A 783 14.22 -36.66 27.47
C GLU A 783 15.68 -37.10 27.45
N VAL A 784 16.11 -37.57 26.28
CA VAL A 784 17.50 -37.92 25.98
C VAL A 784 17.94 -37.15 24.75
N ASN A 785 19.03 -36.39 24.88
CA ASN A 785 19.61 -35.59 23.79
C ASN A 785 21.10 -35.87 23.64
N THR A 786 21.66 -35.76 22.44
CA THR A 786 23.10 -35.97 22.21
C THR A 786 23.69 -34.82 21.41
N LEU A 787 24.76 -34.22 21.92
CA LEU A 787 25.60 -33.27 21.19
C LEU A 787 26.85 -33.97 20.66
N SER A 788 27.32 -33.56 19.48
CA SER A 788 28.49 -34.13 18.82
C SER A 788 29.50 -33.04 18.48
N PHE A 789 30.76 -33.28 18.78
CA PHE A 789 31.89 -32.39 18.54
C PHE A 789 32.91 -33.10 17.65
N THR A 790 33.28 -32.46 16.54
CA THR A 790 34.37 -32.92 15.64
C THR A 790 35.62 -32.05 15.75
N GLU A 791 35.53 -30.95 16.49
CA GLU A 791 36.62 -30.03 16.80
C GLU A 791 36.37 -29.36 18.16
N ALA A 792 37.39 -28.68 18.69
CA ALA A 792 37.24 -27.91 19.92
C ALA A 792 36.30 -26.72 19.70
N GLY A 793 35.50 -26.41 20.72
CA GLY A 793 34.48 -25.37 20.61
C GLY A 793 33.39 -25.50 21.67
N SER A 794 32.36 -24.66 21.55
CA SER A 794 31.20 -24.68 22.42
C SER A 794 29.93 -24.97 21.62
N GLN A 795 29.05 -25.80 22.18
CA GLN A 795 27.68 -25.97 21.72
C GLN A 795 26.71 -25.74 22.88
N VAL A 796 25.45 -25.47 22.58
CA VAL A 796 24.42 -25.23 23.59
C VAL A 796 23.38 -26.35 23.51
N TRP A 797 23.10 -26.97 24.65
CA TRP A 797 21.94 -27.84 24.81
C TRP A 797 20.84 -27.05 25.52
N GLN A 798 19.64 -27.08 24.95
CA GLN A 798 18.46 -26.39 25.47
C GLN A 798 17.25 -27.31 25.47
N THR A 799 16.51 -27.34 26.59
CA THR A 799 15.27 -28.12 26.76
C THR A 799 14.32 -27.42 27.74
N PRO A 800 12.98 -27.55 27.63
CA PRO A 800 12.05 -27.02 28.62
C PRO A 800 12.35 -27.54 30.04
N ARG A 801 12.31 -26.65 31.05
CA ARG A 801 12.53 -27.05 32.44
C ARG A 801 11.38 -27.92 32.95
N LEU A 802 11.71 -28.95 33.73
CA LEU A 802 10.74 -29.82 34.38
C LEU A 802 9.76 -29.03 35.26
N PRO A 803 8.51 -29.50 35.42
CA PRO A 803 7.52 -28.86 36.30
C PRO A 803 7.98 -28.73 37.76
N SER A 804 8.86 -29.60 38.23
CA SER A 804 9.46 -29.54 39.56
C SER A 804 10.41 -28.35 39.76
N GLY A 805 10.82 -27.68 38.68
CA GLY A 805 11.81 -26.60 38.68
C GLY A 805 13.26 -27.11 38.85
N GLU A 806 13.49 -28.42 38.92
CA GLU A 806 14.79 -29.03 39.13
C GLU A 806 15.70 -28.81 37.92
N LYS A 807 16.91 -28.29 38.16
CA LYS A 807 17.94 -28.10 37.12
C LYS A 807 18.87 -29.30 36.96
N LYS A 808 18.76 -30.34 37.80
CA LYS A 808 19.67 -31.48 37.76
C LYS A 808 19.45 -32.32 36.51
N TYR A 809 20.51 -32.56 35.76
CA TYR A 809 20.53 -33.42 34.59
C TYR A 809 21.70 -34.40 34.66
N THR A 810 21.57 -35.51 33.95
CA THR A 810 22.64 -36.48 33.77
C THR A 810 23.34 -36.21 32.44
N TYR A 811 24.65 -36.43 32.39
CA TYR A 811 25.41 -36.42 31.14
C TYR A 811 26.42 -37.57 31.10
N GLU A 812 26.62 -38.10 29.90
CA GLU A 812 27.56 -39.18 29.59
C GLU A 812 28.42 -38.75 28.41
N VAL A 813 29.75 -38.89 28.53
CA VAL A 813 30.69 -38.49 27.48
C VAL A 813 31.32 -39.73 26.86
N THR A 814 31.29 -39.81 25.54
CA THR A 814 32.08 -40.80 24.78
C THR A 814 33.09 -40.05 23.92
N TRP A 815 34.37 -40.33 24.13
CA TRP A 815 35.46 -39.81 23.33
C TRP A 815 35.87 -40.84 22.28
N TYR A 816 36.13 -40.41 21.06
CA TYR A 816 36.58 -41.25 19.94
C TYR A 816 38.05 -40.90 19.62
N PRO A 817 39.04 -41.61 20.18
CA PRO A 817 40.46 -41.36 19.89
C PRO A 817 40.77 -41.46 18.40
N THR A 818 41.83 -40.79 17.95
CA THR A 818 42.35 -40.97 16.58
C THR A 818 42.95 -42.36 16.35
N ASP A 819 43.36 -43.05 17.42
CA ASP A 819 43.85 -44.43 17.43
C ASP A 819 43.37 -45.16 18.70
N GLY A 820 42.72 -46.31 18.54
CA GLY A 820 42.15 -47.13 19.62
C GLY A 820 40.62 -47.12 19.73
N ASP A 821 40.09 -47.88 20.71
CA ASP A 821 38.65 -48.01 20.95
C ASP A 821 38.05 -46.75 21.61
N PRO A 822 36.74 -46.46 21.39
CA PRO A 822 36.04 -45.36 22.07
C PRO A 822 36.13 -45.45 23.60
N ILE A 823 36.34 -44.30 24.23
CA ILE A 823 36.43 -44.18 25.69
C ILE A 823 35.07 -43.69 26.20
N HIS A 824 34.34 -44.58 26.87
CA HIS A 824 33.07 -44.28 27.51
C HIS A 824 33.29 -43.84 28.96
N GLU A 825 32.87 -42.63 29.32
CA GLU A 825 32.84 -42.17 30.71
C GLU A 825 31.53 -42.59 31.38
N ALA A 826 31.59 -42.88 32.68
CA ALA A 826 30.38 -43.16 33.46
C ALA A 826 29.44 -41.93 33.49
N PRO A 827 28.11 -42.12 33.47
CA PRO A 827 27.14 -41.04 33.61
C PRO A 827 27.36 -40.24 34.89
N LYS A 828 27.30 -38.90 34.78
CA LYS A 828 27.47 -37.96 35.88
C LYS A 828 26.22 -37.11 36.05
N LEU A 829 25.85 -36.83 37.31
CA LEU A 829 24.75 -35.93 37.65
C LEU A 829 25.31 -34.54 37.97
N THR A 830 24.72 -33.49 37.43
CA THR A 830 25.13 -32.09 37.66
C THR A 830 23.94 -31.15 37.51
N ASP A 831 24.11 -29.88 37.90
CA ASP A 831 23.15 -28.78 37.77
C ASP A 831 23.80 -27.50 37.21
N THR A 832 25.01 -27.62 36.64
CA THR A 832 25.73 -26.49 36.06
C THR A 832 25.11 -26.01 34.74
N ASP A 833 25.04 -24.69 34.55
CA ASP A 833 24.63 -24.06 33.30
C ASP A 833 25.82 -23.95 32.30
N ASP A 834 27.07 -24.17 32.76
CA ASP A 834 28.30 -24.24 31.94
C ASP A 834 29.08 -25.52 32.23
N LEU A 835 29.15 -26.42 31.26
CA LEU A 835 29.78 -27.72 31.32
C LEU A 835 31.06 -27.71 30.48
N ILE A 836 32.21 -27.60 31.16
CA ILE A 836 33.52 -27.70 30.52
C ILE A 836 33.97 -29.16 30.55
N LEU A 837 34.19 -29.75 29.38
CA LEU A 837 34.64 -31.12 29.23
C LEU A 837 36.16 -31.16 29.03
N PRO A 838 36.94 -31.57 30.05
CA PRO A 838 38.38 -31.72 29.88
C PRO A 838 38.70 -32.89 28.94
N PRO A 839 39.82 -32.84 28.19
CA PRO A 839 40.25 -33.96 27.36
C PRO A 839 40.33 -35.26 28.16
N PRO A 840 40.07 -36.42 27.53
CA PRO A 840 40.20 -37.70 28.19
C PRO A 840 41.65 -37.86 28.66
N ARG A 841 41.85 -38.41 29.87
CA ARG A 841 43.20 -38.77 30.33
C ARG A 841 43.76 -39.81 29.37
N GLN A 842 44.62 -39.37 28.45
CA GLN A 842 45.25 -40.28 27.50
C GLN A 842 46.03 -41.36 28.27
N PRO A 843 45.92 -42.64 27.90
CA PRO A 843 46.87 -43.62 28.39
C PRO A 843 48.28 -43.17 27.96
N LYS A 844 49.14 -42.84 28.94
CA LYS A 844 50.55 -42.51 28.73
C LYS A 844 51.14 -43.41 27.64
N SER A 845 51.82 -42.82 26.66
CA SER A 845 52.42 -43.52 25.51
C SER A 845 52.88 -44.93 25.90
N ARG A 846 52.29 -45.94 25.26
CA ARG A 846 52.55 -47.35 25.55
C ARG A 846 53.85 -47.83 24.90
N LYS A 847 54.84 -46.96 24.73
CA LYS A 847 56.16 -47.30 24.17
C LYS A 847 57.24 -46.98 25.19
N LEU A 848 58.12 -47.95 25.46
CA LEU A 848 59.38 -47.71 26.14
C LEU A 848 60.36 -47.17 25.10
N GLN A 849 60.67 -45.88 25.14
CA GLN A 849 61.70 -45.27 24.30
C GLN A 849 62.97 -45.10 25.12
N VAL A 850 64.08 -45.71 24.70
CA VAL A 850 65.38 -45.61 25.36
C VAL A 850 66.32 -44.84 24.44
N MET A 851 66.84 -43.71 24.94
CA MET A 851 67.87 -42.92 24.25
C MET A 851 69.25 -43.35 24.74
N VAL A 852 70.10 -43.81 23.83
CA VAL A 852 71.51 -44.06 24.11
C VAL A 852 72.33 -42.91 23.56
N ARG A 853 73.15 -42.28 24.40
CA ARG A 853 74.00 -41.15 24.03
C ARG A 853 75.44 -41.39 24.45
N GLY A 854 76.36 -41.17 23.53
CA GLY A 854 77.80 -41.32 23.71
C GLY A 854 78.58 -40.03 23.43
N PHE A 855 77.97 -38.86 23.69
CA PHE A 855 78.63 -37.56 23.47
C PHE A 855 79.93 -37.38 24.26
N ALA A 856 80.09 -38.08 25.39
CA ALA A 856 81.26 -37.97 26.25
C ALA A 856 82.37 -38.97 25.91
N VAL A 857 82.19 -39.83 24.89
CA VAL A 857 83.17 -40.84 24.47
C VAL A 857 84.28 -40.19 23.65
N ASP A 858 85.53 -40.53 23.97
CA ASP A 858 86.70 -40.19 23.15
C ASP A 858 86.84 -41.20 22.00
N TYR A 859 86.19 -40.89 20.87
CA TYR A 859 86.15 -41.79 19.71
C TYR A 859 87.49 -41.96 18.97
N GLU A 860 88.52 -41.17 19.31
CA GLU A 860 89.87 -41.41 18.81
C GLU A 860 90.52 -42.60 19.55
N LYS A 861 90.16 -42.81 20.83
CA LYS A 861 90.64 -43.95 21.64
C LYS A 861 89.70 -45.16 21.60
N THR A 862 88.41 -44.91 21.40
CA THR A 862 87.36 -45.94 21.31
C THR A 862 86.58 -45.75 20.01
N PRO A 863 87.04 -46.29 18.87
CA PRO A 863 86.44 -46.04 17.56
C PRO A 863 84.93 -46.33 17.49
N PHE A 864 84.45 -47.32 18.25
CA PHE A 864 83.01 -47.58 18.41
C PHE A 864 82.68 -48.17 19.79
N VAL A 865 81.46 -47.90 20.26
CA VAL A 865 80.92 -48.44 21.51
C VAL A 865 79.64 -49.20 21.21
N ASP A 866 79.58 -50.41 21.73
CA ASP A 866 78.47 -51.34 21.58
C ASP A 866 77.59 -51.23 22.83
N VAL A 867 76.32 -50.86 22.69
CA VAL A 867 75.33 -50.83 23.78
C VAL A 867 74.21 -51.84 23.52
N MET A 868 74.24 -52.98 24.20
CA MET A 868 73.18 -53.97 24.14
C MET A 868 72.04 -53.51 25.03
N LEU A 869 70.82 -53.55 24.51
CA LEU A 869 69.60 -53.27 25.26
C LEU A 869 68.69 -54.49 25.18
N LYS A 870 68.16 -54.92 26.32
CA LYS A 870 67.24 -56.05 26.41
C LYS A 870 66.09 -55.75 27.35
N TRP A 871 64.87 -55.95 26.88
CA TRP A 871 63.64 -55.83 27.65
C TRP A 871 62.93 -57.18 27.66
N THR A 872 62.38 -57.55 28.81
CA THR A 872 61.70 -58.84 28.98
C THR A 872 60.47 -58.64 29.84
N ASP A 873 59.34 -59.21 29.44
CA ASP A 873 58.08 -59.16 30.20
C ASP A 873 57.33 -60.47 30.00
N GLY A 874 57.35 -61.32 31.03
CA GLY A 874 56.85 -62.70 30.96
C GLY A 874 57.60 -63.53 29.91
N GLN A 875 56.92 -63.85 28.79
CA GLN A 875 57.46 -64.62 27.66
C GLN A 875 57.89 -63.74 26.47
N ARG A 876 57.62 -62.42 26.50
CA ARG A 876 58.07 -61.49 25.46
C ARG A 876 59.47 -61.00 25.79
N GLU A 877 60.36 -61.08 24.82
CA GLU A 877 61.71 -60.55 24.89
C GLU A 877 62.00 -59.74 23.62
N GLU A 878 62.49 -58.52 23.79
CA GLU A 878 63.04 -57.71 22.71
C GLU A 878 64.45 -57.28 23.10
N GLN A 879 65.41 -57.44 22.18
CA GLN A 879 66.78 -57.02 22.37
C GLN A 879 67.32 -56.37 21.11
N THR A 880 68.22 -55.41 21.28
CA THR A 880 68.92 -54.74 20.17
C THR A 880 70.33 -54.37 20.57
N MET A 881 71.20 -54.23 19.57
CA MET A 881 72.60 -53.82 19.72
C MET A 881 72.76 -52.46 19.04
N ILE A 882 73.04 -51.41 19.82
CA ILE A 882 73.32 -50.07 19.31
C ILE A 882 74.82 -49.88 19.15
N PHE A 883 75.23 -49.34 17.99
CA PHE A 883 76.62 -49.03 17.67
C PHE A 883 76.81 -47.52 17.66
N LEU A 884 77.60 -46.99 18.59
CA LEU A 884 77.95 -45.57 18.61
C LEU A 884 79.35 -45.35 18.04
N HIS A 885 79.51 -44.36 17.18
CA HIS A 885 80.79 -43.95 16.60
C HIS A 885 80.81 -42.44 16.33
N LYS A 886 81.95 -41.91 15.84
CA LYS A 886 82.16 -40.46 15.64
C LYS A 886 81.08 -39.75 14.81
N GLN A 887 80.40 -40.45 13.90
CA GLN A 887 79.34 -39.91 13.04
C GLN A 887 77.94 -40.15 13.59
N GLU A 888 77.76 -41.11 14.51
CA GLU A 888 76.50 -41.49 15.13
C GLU A 888 76.71 -41.63 16.64
N THR A 889 76.58 -40.51 17.34
CA THR A 889 76.88 -40.40 18.78
C THR A 889 75.64 -40.55 19.66
N MET A 890 74.47 -40.76 19.05
CA MET A 890 73.19 -40.94 19.73
C MET A 890 72.26 -41.81 18.89
N ALA A 891 71.52 -42.71 19.54
CA ALA A 891 70.50 -43.54 18.91
C ALA A 891 69.32 -43.77 19.86
N ASN A 892 68.16 -44.12 19.29
CA ASN A 892 66.95 -44.43 20.05
C ASN A 892 66.52 -45.87 19.78
N TRP A 893 66.06 -46.54 20.83
CA TRP A 893 65.39 -47.84 20.76
C TRP A 893 63.96 -47.71 21.30
N SER A 894 63.01 -48.45 20.73
CA SER A 894 61.60 -48.38 21.12
C SER A 894 61.00 -49.78 21.19
N VAL A 895 60.25 -50.06 22.27
CA VAL A 895 59.50 -51.31 22.48
C VAL A 895 58.04 -51.01 22.78
N ASP A 896 57.11 -51.74 22.17
CA ASP A 896 55.67 -51.61 22.41
C ASP A 896 55.23 -52.39 23.67
N LEU A 897 54.70 -51.66 24.66
CA LEU A 897 54.31 -52.17 25.98
C LEU A 897 52.82 -52.53 26.04
N GLY A 898 52.50 -53.66 26.70
CA GLY A 898 51.14 -54.05 27.05
C GLY A 898 50.60 -53.33 28.30
N PRO A 899 49.31 -53.51 28.65
CA PRO A 899 48.65 -52.77 29.74
C PRO A 899 49.27 -52.96 31.14
N SER A 900 49.94 -54.08 31.37
CA SER A 900 50.58 -54.46 32.65
C SER A 900 52.09 -54.65 32.52
N SER A 901 52.68 -54.19 31.42
CA SER A 901 54.08 -54.46 31.08
C SER A 901 55.06 -53.63 31.91
N GLN A 902 56.15 -54.27 32.38
CA GLN A 902 57.19 -53.57 33.12
C GLN A 902 58.00 -52.61 32.23
N ARG A 903 58.61 -51.58 32.84
CA ARG A 903 59.45 -50.59 32.14
C ARG A 903 60.95 -50.79 32.37
N GLN A 904 61.34 -51.70 33.25
CA GLN A 904 62.74 -52.02 33.51
C GLN A 904 63.33 -52.76 32.30
N PHE A 905 64.52 -52.34 31.88
CA PHE A 905 65.30 -53.00 30.82
C PHE A 905 66.75 -53.15 31.26
N HIS A 906 67.40 -54.17 30.72
CA HIS A 906 68.82 -54.46 30.91
C HIS A 906 69.64 -53.72 29.86
N TYR A 907 70.80 -53.19 30.25
CA TYR A 907 71.78 -52.66 29.31
C TYR A 907 73.18 -53.18 29.62
N GLU A 908 73.99 -53.35 28.57
CA GLU A 908 75.41 -53.71 28.66
C GLU A 908 76.20 -52.84 27.69
N ILE A 909 77.25 -52.17 28.18
CA ILE A 909 78.15 -51.33 27.37
C ILE A 909 79.45 -52.09 27.12
N ILE A 910 79.94 -52.11 25.88
CA ILE A 910 81.23 -52.68 25.51
C ILE A 910 82.03 -51.64 24.73
N TYR A 911 83.20 -51.28 25.24
CA TYR A 911 84.13 -50.37 24.58
C TYR A 911 85.05 -51.15 23.63
N ASN A 912 85.05 -50.80 22.35
CA ASN A 912 86.01 -51.33 21.38
C ASN A 912 87.16 -50.31 21.23
N LEU A 913 88.32 -50.62 21.81
CA LEU A 913 89.47 -49.73 21.84
C LEU A 913 90.23 -49.75 20.50
N ALA A 914 90.96 -48.68 20.21
CA ALA A 914 91.71 -48.52 18.95
C ALA A 914 92.80 -49.59 18.73
N ASP A 915 93.25 -50.28 19.79
CA ASP A 915 94.21 -51.39 19.72
C ASP A 915 93.56 -52.74 19.36
N GLY A 916 92.24 -52.76 19.15
CA GLY A 916 91.45 -53.95 18.82
C GLY A 916 90.98 -54.76 20.04
N SER A 917 91.30 -54.33 21.25
CA SER A 917 90.79 -54.95 22.48
C SER A 917 89.35 -54.54 22.78
N ARG A 918 88.61 -55.44 23.42
CA ARG A 918 87.22 -55.21 23.86
C ARG A 918 87.17 -55.21 25.38
N VAL A 919 86.60 -54.15 25.95
CA VAL A 919 86.51 -53.99 27.40
C VAL A 919 85.05 -53.78 27.79
N ASN A 920 84.58 -54.57 28.76
CA ASN A 920 83.24 -54.43 29.29
C ASN A 920 83.12 -53.15 30.12
N GLY A 921 82.05 -52.41 29.86
CA GLY A 921 81.68 -51.19 30.55
C GLY A 921 80.60 -51.42 31.62
N ALA A 922 79.81 -50.38 31.88
CA ALA A 922 78.70 -50.47 32.81
C ALA A 922 77.61 -51.41 32.27
N VAL A 923 77.08 -52.24 33.16
CA VAL A 923 75.98 -53.19 32.92
C VAL A 923 74.99 -53.10 34.07
N GLY A 924 73.69 -53.22 33.79
CA GLY A 924 72.68 -53.23 34.85
C GLY A 924 71.26 -53.12 34.33
N ASP A 925 70.32 -53.23 35.27
CA ASP A 925 68.88 -53.05 35.01
C ASP A 925 68.44 -51.65 35.43
N THR A 926 67.68 -50.97 34.58
CA THR A 926 67.22 -49.60 34.83
C THR A 926 65.82 -49.36 34.29
N GLU A 927 65.08 -48.45 34.92
CA GLU A 927 63.83 -47.90 34.41
C GLU A 927 64.03 -46.50 33.78
N VAL A 928 65.25 -45.96 33.87
CA VAL A 928 65.57 -44.63 33.34
C VAL A 928 65.75 -44.76 31.82
N PRO A 929 64.93 -44.06 31.00
CA PRO A 929 64.92 -44.22 29.54
C PRO A 929 66.11 -43.53 28.82
N VAL A 930 67.24 -43.36 29.51
CA VAL A 930 68.44 -42.71 28.97
C VAL A 930 69.68 -43.45 29.44
N ILE A 931 70.45 -44.01 28.50
CA ILE A 931 71.78 -44.58 28.74
C ILE A 931 72.83 -43.58 28.30
N SER A 932 73.63 -43.08 29.25
CA SER A 932 74.74 -42.18 28.97
C SER A 932 76.04 -42.97 29.00
N VAL A 933 76.65 -43.17 27.83
CA VAL A 933 77.94 -43.83 27.71
C VAL A 933 79.03 -42.84 28.16
N MET A 934 79.65 -43.15 29.29
CA MET A 934 80.78 -42.38 29.83
C MET A 934 82.06 -42.71 29.05
N PRO A 935 83.05 -41.82 28.98
CA PRO A 935 84.34 -42.14 28.39
C PRO A 935 84.99 -43.30 29.13
N TYR A 936 85.54 -44.25 28.37
CA TYR A 936 86.36 -45.32 28.94
C TYR A 936 87.50 -44.70 29.76
N ARG A 937 87.53 -45.02 31.05
CA ARG A 937 88.67 -44.79 31.91
C ARG A 937 89.24 -46.16 32.19
N ALA A 938 90.49 -46.39 31.78
CA ALA A 938 91.24 -47.46 32.41
C ALA A 938 91.30 -47.06 33.90
N ASP A 939 90.61 -47.80 34.77
CA ASP A 939 90.73 -47.54 36.20
C ASP A 939 92.22 -47.56 36.57
N SER A 940 92.60 -46.57 37.37
CA SER A 940 93.94 -46.29 37.92
C SER A 940 94.89 -47.47 38.02
#